data_AF-A0A1Y5I268-F1
#
_entry.id   AF-A0A1Y5I268-F1
#
_cell.length_a   1.000
_cell.length_b   1.000
_cell.length_c   1.000
_cell.angle_alpha   90.00
_cell.angle_beta   90.00
_cell.angle_gamma   90.00
#
_symmetry.space_group_name_H-M   'P 1'
#
loop_
_entity.id
_entity.type
_entity.pdbx_description
1 polymer ?
#
loop_
_entity_poly.entity_id
_entity_poly.type
_entity_poly.pdbx_seq_one_letter_code
_entity_poly.pdbx_strand_id
1 'polypeptide(L)'
;MPPVVVGVDGGTGGVRAGVFDLNGTPLGFSERSYATTFPEPGRAEQNPKDWIDGLGLAVRDALASANVDASDVLGVCVDTTCCSVVALDANGEALMPCVLWMDVRASEETREVLATSDDALRVNCDGRGPVSAEWMIPKALWMKKNRREVYDGASMICEYQDFINLKLTGRFCGSRNNVGVRWHFDAGEPPRTMLEKLEMSELLLKWPREILDMGSVIGGLTPVAAANCGLLEGTLVIQGGADAFVGMVGLGVIEPGQMALITGSSHLHLGVTDEEFHAAGIFGTYRAALVESAPFVVEGGQTSTGSIVRWFKDLCGGGDEFYDEMNREASALPPGCEGVTVLDHFQGNRTPHVDPLSRGAISGLTLKHSRAHVYRAILESVCCGTRLIFETMERGGYAPKEVVIAGGATRSELWLQIGADVTGLPHVVTECTDAPALGCAILAAVGAGAFKSIRDAVNAMVRKSRVIMPNVEAHAAYSRDVYPAYLRMYPSLRDIWGCKRAPERTTKRRAIVCPSLLAADQGALASEVNRMLDEGADWLHVDIMDGHFVPNLTIGPPVVADLSRRVGPRDVFFDCHLSVNNPATLVPALAKAGASSVTFHIEVVNGERAAELCRTIRSLGMRVAVACKPSTSCESSGVYDLCEAGLVDMVLCLSVEPGFGGQKFKPSVLDKVRSLRSRFPDIDIQMDGGVNPTTAVECAAAGANVLVAGSAIFSAPDPAHVISLLRSAIENAH
;
A
#
# COMPACT_ATOMS: atom_id res chain seq x y z
N MET A 1 -2.65 27.46 40.81
CA MET A 1 -3.71 27.74 39.81
C MET A 1 -4.68 26.54 39.80
N PRO A 2 -5.72 26.41 38.95
CA PRO A 2 -6.24 25.07 38.69
C PRO A 2 -5.09 24.16 38.21
N PRO A 3 -5.12 22.86 38.52
CA PRO A 3 -4.05 21.93 38.14
C PRO A 3 -3.93 21.84 36.61
N VAL A 4 -2.70 21.64 36.13
CA VAL A 4 -2.37 21.59 34.71
C VAL A 4 -1.60 20.31 34.35
N VAL A 5 -1.46 20.06 33.05
CA VAL A 5 -0.69 18.94 32.49
C VAL A 5 0.24 19.42 31.40
N VAL A 6 1.33 18.67 31.17
CA VAL A 6 2.30 18.97 30.11
C VAL A 6 2.22 17.89 29.04
N GLY A 7 1.99 18.33 27.79
CA GLY A 7 2.09 17.48 26.61
C GLY A 7 3.32 17.85 25.79
N VAL A 8 4.05 16.85 25.29
CA VAL A 8 5.30 17.04 24.53
C VAL A 8 5.28 16.22 23.24
N ASP A 9 5.46 16.88 22.11
CA ASP A 9 5.60 16.28 20.77
C ASP A 9 7.08 16.25 20.38
N GLY A 10 7.64 15.04 20.33
CA GLY A 10 9.01 14.75 19.91
C GLY A 10 9.13 14.56 18.39
N GLY A 11 9.06 15.66 17.65
CA GLY A 11 9.07 15.68 16.18
C GLY A 11 10.46 15.49 15.53
N THR A 12 10.53 15.54 14.19
CA THR A 12 11.81 15.38 13.47
C THR A 12 12.69 16.63 13.56
N GLY A 13 12.14 17.84 13.44
CA GLY A 13 12.92 19.08 13.42
C GLY A 13 13.22 19.67 14.80
N GLY A 14 12.59 19.12 15.84
CA GLY A 14 12.61 19.66 17.18
C GLY A 14 11.53 19.03 18.04
N VAL A 15 11.57 19.38 19.33
CA VAL A 15 10.61 18.97 20.35
C VAL A 15 9.80 20.17 20.79
N ARG A 16 8.49 20.00 20.86
CA ARG A 16 7.54 21.03 21.27
C ARG A 16 6.85 20.63 22.56
N ALA A 17 6.76 21.54 23.52
CA ALA A 17 6.07 21.33 24.78
C ALA A 17 4.94 22.34 24.94
N GLY A 18 3.78 21.87 25.41
CA GLY A 18 2.62 22.68 25.73
C GLY A 18 2.12 22.41 27.15
N VAL A 19 1.74 23.48 27.85
CA VAL A 19 1.05 23.42 29.14
C VAL A 19 -0.43 23.63 28.91
N PHE A 20 -1.27 22.72 29.41
CA PHE A 20 -2.72 22.75 29.18
C PHE A 20 -3.49 22.71 30.49
N ASP A 21 -4.61 23.43 30.53
CA ASP A 21 -5.62 23.22 31.57
C ASP A 21 -6.44 21.95 31.29
N LEU A 22 -7.27 21.54 32.26
CA LEU A 22 -8.13 20.35 32.13
C LEU A 22 -9.35 20.57 31.20
N ASN A 23 -9.48 21.73 30.56
CA ASN A 23 -10.43 21.97 29.48
C ASN A 23 -9.77 21.82 28.09
N GLY A 24 -8.47 21.49 28.04
CA GLY A 24 -7.70 21.40 26.80
C GLY A 24 -7.24 22.75 26.25
N THR A 25 -7.36 23.82 27.03
CA THR A 25 -6.89 25.15 26.64
C THR A 25 -5.38 25.24 26.80
N PRO A 26 -4.63 25.60 25.75
CA PRO A 26 -3.21 25.83 25.88
C PRO A 26 -2.92 27.12 26.65
N LEU A 27 -2.11 27.02 27.69
CA LEU A 27 -1.69 28.14 28.55
C LEU A 27 -0.32 28.69 28.15
N GLY A 28 0.54 27.85 27.57
CA GLY A 28 1.86 28.24 27.07
C GLY A 28 2.48 27.13 26.23
N PHE A 29 3.27 27.53 25.24
CA PHE A 29 4.01 26.63 24.36
C PHE A 29 5.46 27.07 24.21
N SER A 30 6.32 26.10 23.91
CA SER A 30 7.69 26.32 23.48
C SER A 30 8.14 25.23 22.52
N GLU A 31 9.10 25.55 21.65
CA GLU A 31 9.73 24.60 20.73
C GLU A 31 11.26 24.76 20.80
N ARG A 32 11.95 23.63 20.70
CA ARG A 32 13.41 23.54 20.67
C ARG A 32 13.83 22.66 19.50
N SER A 33 14.56 23.25 18.56
CA SER A 33 15.08 22.53 17.40
C SER A 33 16.34 21.75 17.75
N TYR A 34 16.53 20.60 17.09
CA TYR A 34 17.77 19.84 17.08
C TYR A 34 18.16 19.48 15.65
N ALA A 35 19.44 19.18 15.44
CA ALA A 35 19.99 18.95 14.11
C ALA A 35 19.73 17.51 13.63
N THR A 36 19.29 17.38 12.38
CA THR A 36 19.30 16.10 11.65
C THR A 36 20.50 16.07 10.71
N THR A 37 21.27 14.99 10.76
CA THR A 37 22.37 14.76 9.82
C THR A 37 21.91 13.81 8.70
N PHE A 38 22.35 14.10 7.48
CA PHE A 38 22.07 13.29 6.29
C PHE A 38 23.39 12.82 5.68
N PRO A 39 24.04 11.79 6.24
CA PRO A 39 25.41 11.42 5.87
C PRO A 39 25.52 10.91 4.42
N GLU A 40 24.48 10.27 3.90
CA GLU A 40 24.38 9.77 2.53
C GLU A 40 22.93 9.87 2.02
N PRO A 41 22.69 9.79 0.69
CA PRO A 41 21.33 9.73 0.16
C PRO A 41 20.49 8.62 0.80
N GLY A 42 19.28 8.96 1.25
CA GLY A 42 18.39 8.02 1.93
C GLY A 42 18.78 7.70 3.38
N ARG A 43 19.81 8.35 3.94
CA ARG A 43 20.21 8.21 5.34
C ARG A 43 19.87 9.46 6.14
N ALA A 44 19.29 9.28 7.31
CA ALA A 44 18.91 10.34 8.24
C ALA A 44 19.21 9.90 9.68
N GLU A 45 19.99 10.69 10.40
CA GLU A 45 20.44 10.38 11.75
C GLU A 45 20.25 11.56 12.71
N GLN A 46 20.05 11.24 13.98
CA GLN A 46 20.00 12.20 15.08
C GLN A 46 20.75 11.69 16.30
N ASN A 47 21.31 12.61 17.08
CA ASN A 47 21.92 12.29 18.35
C ASN A 47 20.85 12.20 19.45
N PRO A 48 20.61 11.03 20.08
CA PRO A 48 19.56 10.89 21.08
C PRO A 48 19.68 11.83 22.29
N LYS A 49 20.91 12.28 22.60
CA LYS A 49 21.12 13.24 23.69
C LYS A 49 20.43 14.58 23.44
N ASP A 50 20.43 15.04 22.19
CA ASP A 50 19.86 16.34 21.81
C ASP A 50 18.35 16.38 22.08
N TRP A 51 17.68 15.22 22.03
CA TRP A 51 16.26 15.09 22.38
C TRP A 51 15.98 15.37 23.85
N ILE A 52 16.82 14.86 24.77
CA ILE A 52 16.64 15.06 26.22
C ILE A 52 16.93 16.50 26.61
N ASP A 53 18.00 17.06 26.05
CA ASP A 53 18.38 18.45 26.29
C ASP A 53 17.30 19.40 25.74
N GLY A 54 16.84 19.15 24.50
CA GLY A 54 15.75 19.88 23.88
C GLY A 54 14.44 19.79 24.65
N LEU A 55 14.06 18.60 25.12
CA LEU A 55 12.83 18.36 25.87
C LEU A 55 12.83 19.15 27.17
N GLY A 56 13.91 19.08 27.94
CA GLY A 56 14.03 19.79 29.21
C GLY A 56 13.88 21.30 29.05
N LEU A 57 14.54 21.87 28.03
CA LEU A 57 14.44 23.29 27.71
C LEU A 57 13.02 23.66 27.26
N ALA A 58 12.43 22.90 26.34
CA ALA A 58 11.08 23.16 25.84
C ALA A 58 10.05 23.19 26.98
N VAL A 59 10.11 22.21 27.90
CA VAL A 59 9.20 22.14 29.05
C VAL A 59 9.36 23.36 29.98
N ARG A 60 10.59 23.75 30.32
CA ARG A 60 10.83 24.95 31.16
C ARG A 60 10.26 26.22 30.54
N ASP A 61 10.53 26.41 29.25
CA ASP A 61 10.11 27.59 28.54
C ASP A 61 8.58 27.63 28.38
N ALA A 62 7.93 26.47 28.19
CA ALA A 62 6.48 26.36 28.16
C ALA A 62 5.85 26.70 29.52
N LEU A 63 6.43 26.23 30.63
CA LEU A 63 6.00 26.59 31.99
C LEU A 63 6.16 28.09 32.27
N ALA A 64 7.29 28.67 31.87
CA ALA A 64 7.55 30.10 32.02
C ALA A 64 6.57 30.94 31.19
N SER A 65 6.31 30.53 29.94
CA SER A 65 5.33 31.16 29.05
C SER A 65 3.91 31.09 29.60
N ALA A 66 3.54 29.96 30.21
CA ALA A 66 2.25 29.77 30.88
C ALA A 66 2.14 30.45 32.25
N ASN A 67 3.27 30.94 32.81
CA ASN A 67 3.36 31.46 34.18
C ASN A 67 2.87 30.46 35.24
N VAL A 68 3.17 29.17 35.05
CA VAL A 68 2.74 28.05 35.92
C VAL A 68 3.89 27.59 36.81
N ASP A 69 3.59 27.30 38.08
CA ASP A 69 4.54 26.69 39.01
C ASP A 69 4.61 25.16 38.81
N ALA A 70 5.80 24.58 38.95
CA ALA A 70 6.01 23.14 38.81
C ALA A 70 5.11 22.28 39.73
N SER A 71 4.71 22.81 40.90
CA SER A 71 3.81 22.14 41.84
C SER A 71 2.35 22.03 41.36
N ASP A 72 1.94 22.82 40.36
CA ASP A 72 0.60 22.75 39.76
C ASP A 72 0.53 21.68 38.64
N VAL A 73 1.66 21.07 38.23
CA VAL A 73 1.74 20.09 37.14
C VAL A 73 1.44 18.69 37.66
N LEU A 74 0.35 18.09 37.19
CA LEU A 74 -0.09 16.75 37.58
C LEU A 74 0.74 15.63 36.94
N GLY A 75 1.21 15.85 35.71
CA GLY A 75 1.96 14.84 34.95
C GLY A 75 2.40 15.35 33.59
N VAL A 76 3.32 14.60 32.99
CA VAL A 76 3.88 14.84 31.66
C VAL A 76 3.72 13.59 30.79
N CYS A 77 3.31 13.78 29.54
CA CYS A 77 3.34 12.74 28.52
C CYS A 77 4.16 13.24 27.32
N VAL A 78 4.90 12.32 26.72
CA VAL A 78 5.73 12.58 25.53
C VAL A 78 5.31 11.60 24.44
N ASP A 79 5.02 12.11 23.26
CA ASP A 79 4.94 11.33 22.02
C ASP A 79 6.20 11.56 21.18
N THR A 80 6.47 10.66 20.24
CA THR A 80 7.68 10.74 19.42
C THR A 80 7.43 10.24 17.99
N THR A 81 8.28 10.68 17.05
CA THR A 81 8.28 10.12 15.69
C THR A 81 8.46 8.61 15.69
N CYS A 82 7.77 7.92 14.79
CA CYS A 82 7.78 6.47 14.67
C CYS A 82 8.12 6.02 13.23
N CYS A 83 9.11 5.17 12.94
CA CYS A 83 9.95 4.35 13.84
C CYS A 83 11.42 4.79 13.84
N SER A 84 11.86 5.51 14.89
CA SER A 84 13.25 5.99 15.06
C SER A 84 14.02 5.06 16.01
N VAL A 85 14.99 4.28 15.50
CA VAL A 85 15.60 3.15 16.22
C VAL A 85 16.92 3.53 16.89
N VAL A 86 17.07 3.14 18.16
CA VAL A 86 18.22 3.46 19.03
C VAL A 86 18.82 2.16 19.58
N ALA A 87 20.15 2.05 19.53
CA ALA A 87 20.92 0.97 20.15
C ALA A 87 21.70 1.51 21.36
N LEU A 88 21.48 0.94 22.54
CA LEU A 88 22.04 1.39 23.81
C LEU A 88 22.91 0.32 24.46
N ASP A 89 23.94 0.77 25.19
CA ASP A 89 24.74 -0.08 26.07
C ASP A 89 23.99 -0.45 27.36
N ALA A 90 24.65 -1.17 28.27
CA ALA A 90 24.07 -1.58 29.57
C ALA A 90 23.76 -0.40 30.52
N ASN A 91 24.33 0.78 30.27
CA ASN A 91 24.07 2.01 31.03
C ASN A 91 22.96 2.86 30.40
N GLY A 92 22.39 2.42 29.28
CA GLY A 92 21.39 3.18 28.53
C GLY A 92 21.97 4.31 27.70
N GLU A 93 23.27 4.29 27.39
CA GLU A 93 23.93 5.27 26.53
C GLU A 93 23.96 4.81 25.07
N ALA A 94 23.72 5.74 24.14
CA ALA A 94 23.62 5.42 22.72
C ALA A 94 24.99 5.02 22.13
N LEU A 95 25.04 3.86 21.48
CA LEU A 95 26.25 3.32 20.84
C LEU A 95 26.52 3.92 19.46
N MET A 96 25.51 4.57 18.87
CA MET A 96 25.58 5.29 17.61
C MET A 96 24.45 6.31 17.53
N PRO A 97 24.48 7.27 16.58
CA PRO A 97 23.32 8.09 16.26
C PRO A 97 22.09 7.21 15.95
N CYS A 98 20.90 7.70 16.31
CA CYS A 98 19.64 7.04 15.98
C CYS A 98 19.48 6.91 14.46
N VAL A 99 18.96 5.76 14.01
CA VAL A 99 18.49 5.58 12.64
C VAL A 99 17.04 6.05 12.56
N LEU A 100 16.83 7.27 12.05
CA LEU A 100 15.53 7.95 12.08
C LEU A 100 14.45 7.28 11.23
N TRP A 101 13.18 7.58 11.52
CA TRP A 101 12.02 7.06 10.78
C TRP A 101 12.17 7.20 9.25
N MET A 102 12.60 8.36 8.73
CA MET A 102 12.74 8.61 7.29
C MET A 102 13.98 7.99 6.64
N ASP A 103 14.81 7.29 7.42
CA ASP A 103 15.98 6.57 6.93
C ASP A 103 15.57 5.29 6.20
N VAL A 104 16.06 5.13 4.97
CA VAL A 104 15.76 3.99 4.09
C VAL A 104 16.99 3.13 3.81
N ARG A 105 18.07 3.23 4.61
CA ARG A 105 19.29 2.43 4.43
C ARG A 105 19.03 0.93 4.50
N ALA A 106 18.00 0.52 5.24
CA ALA A 106 17.60 -0.87 5.40
C ALA A 106 16.73 -1.42 4.24
N SER A 107 16.75 -0.75 3.07
CA SER A 107 15.93 -1.13 1.91
C SER A 107 16.24 -2.52 1.39
N GLU A 108 17.48 -2.99 1.47
CA GLU A 108 17.84 -4.35 1.06
C GLU A 108 17.22 -5.38 2.00
N GLU A 109 17.30 -5.14 3.31
CA GLU A 109 16.78 -5.98 4.38
C GLU A 109 15.25 -6.13 4.31
N THR A 110 14.52 -5.15 3.79
CA THR A 110 13.06 -5.27 3.60
C THR A 110 12.65 -6.48 2.77
N ARG A 111 13.46 -6.85 1.76
CA ARG A 111 13.17 -8.00 0.89
C ARG A 111 13.31 -9.31 1.64
N GLU A 112 14.24 -9.36 2.59
CA GLU A 112 14.45 -10.53 3.44
C GLU A 112 13.33 -10.67 4.47
N VAL A 113 12.91 -9.55 5.07
CA VAL A 113 11.73 -9.56 5.97
C VAL A 113 10.50 -10.03 5.20
N LEU A 114 10.27 -9.53 3.98
CA LEU A 114 9.16 -9.99 3.13
C LEU A 114 9.29 -11.47 2.74
N ALA A 115 10.51 -11.95 2.45
CA ALA A 115 10.77 -13.34 2.06
C ALA A 115 10.48 -14.35 3.19
N THR A 116 10.33 -13.91 4.44
CA THR A 116 9.92 -14.77 5.55
C THR A 116 8.52 -15.37 5.36
N SER A 117 7.67 -14.75 4.54
CA SER A 117 6.25 -15.09 4.36
C SER A 117 5.54 -15.35 5.70
N ASP A 118 5.91 -14.58 6.72
CA ASP A 118 5.41 -14.78 8.07
C ASP A 118 4.02 -14.15 8.25
N ASP A 119 3.16 -14.76 9.06
CA ASP A 119 1.79 -14.29 9.29
C ASP A 119 1.74 -12.86 9.84
N ALA A 120 2.78 -12.42 10.56
CA ALA A 120 2.88 -11.06 11.05
C ALA A 120 2.96 -10.01 9.91
N LEU A 121 3.29 -10.42 8.67
CA LEU A 121 3.24 -9.56 7.48
C LEU A 121 1.82 -9.24 7.01
N ARG A 122 0.76 -9.77 7.64
CA ARG A 122 -0.63 -9.44 7.30
C ARG A 122 -0.91 -7.93 7.26
N VAL A 123 -0.26 -7.16 8.15
CA VAL A 123 -0.35 -5.69 8.17
C VAL A 123 0.33 -5.01 6.97
N ASN A 124 1.19 -5.72 6.25
CA ASN A 124 1.86 -5.27 5.03
C ASN A 124 1.12 -5.78 3.79
N CYS A 125 0.01 -5.12 3.44
CA CYS A 125 -0.78 -5.46 2.26
C CYS A 125 -1.21 -6.93 2.20
N ASP A 126 -1.69 -7.48 3.32
CA ASP A 126 -2.10 -8.90 3.44
C ASP A 126 -0.95 -9.86 3.10
N GLY A 127 0.24 -9.59 3.65
CA GLY A 127 1.44 -10.41 3.43
C GLY A 127 2.17 -10.17 2.10
N ARG A 128 1.62 -9.34 1.20
CA ARG A 128 2.22 -9.09 -0.13
C ARG A 128 3.35 -8.08 -0.12
N GLY A 129 3.46 -7.30 0.95
CA GLY A 129 4.42 -6.23 1.06
C GLY A 129 4.08 -5.00 0.19
N PRO A 130 5.04 -4.07 0.06
CA PRO A 130 6.39 -4.11 0.59
C PRO A 130 6.39 -3.93 2.12
N VAL A 131 7.48 -4.39 2.73
CA VAL A 131 7.85 -3.98 4.07
C VAL A 131 8.59 -2.64 3.95
N SER A 132 8.27 -1.67 4.80
CA SER A 132 8.97 -0.38 4.78
C SER A 132 10.34 -0.50 5.43
N ALA A 133 11.37 0.08 4.80
CA ALA A 133 12.73 0.18 5.35
C ALA A 133 12.77 1.01 6.65
N GLU A 134 11.72 1.80 6.88
CA GLU A 134 11.56 2.70 8.02
C GLU A 134 11.27 1.94 9.34
N TRP A 135 10.91 0.65 9.28
CA TRP A 135 10.39 -0.13 10.42
C TRP A 135 11.50 -0.77 11.27
N MET A 136 11.14 -1.22 12.48
CA MET A 136 12.09 -1.71 13.49
C MET A 136 12.91 -2.91 13.00
N ILE A 137 12.25 -3.95 12.49
CA ILE A 137 12.93 -5.20 12.11
C ILE A 137 13.94 -4.99 10.97
N PRO A 138 13.60 -4.32 9.84
CA PRO A 138 14.58 -4.00 8.81
C PRO A 138 15.80 -3.23 9.35
N LYS A 139 15.60 -2.22 10.20
CA LYS A 139 16.71 -1.43 10.77
C LYS A 139 17.58 -2.25 11.73
N ALA A 140 16.97 -3.11 12.55
CA ALA A 140 17.70 -4.00 13.42
C ALA A 140 18.50 -5.05 12.62
N LEU A 141 17.92 -5.60 11.54
CA LEU A 141 18.61 -6.53 10.64
C LEU A 141 19.78 -5.84 9.94
N TRP A 142 19.59 -4.59 9.49
CA TRP A 142 20.66 -3.79 8.90
C TRP A 142 21.80 -3.59 9.90
N MET A 143 21.50 -3.24 11.16
CA MET A 143 22.53 -3.11 12.21
C MET A 143 23.26 -4.43 12.43
N LYS A 144 22.55 -5.56 12.52
CA LYS A 144 23.17 -6.88 12.67
C LYS A 144 24.14 -7.21 11.54
N LYS A 145 23.81 -6.87 10.30
CA LYS A 145 24.64 -7.18 9.12
C LYS A 145 25.79 -6.21 8.89
N ASN A 146 25.53 -4.91 9.06
CA ASN A 146 26.43 -3.85 8.60
C ASN A 146 27.18 -3.16 9.76
N ARG A 147 26.67 -3.23 10.98
CA ARG A 147 27.22 -2.62 12.20
C ARG A 147 27.22 -3.63 13.35
N ARG A 148 27.78 -4.81 13.09
CA ARG A 148 27.72 -5.96 13.99
C ARG A 148 28.28 -5.65 15.38
N GLU A 149 29.30 -4.80 15.46
CA GLU A 149 29.89 -4.34 16.72
C GLU A 149 28.89 -3.55 17.58
N VAL A 150 28.03 -2.74 16.95
CA VAL A 150 26.95 -2.01 17.65
C VAL A 150 25.86 -2.98 18.06
N TYR A 151 25.43 -3.84 17.14
CA TYR A 151 24.36 -4.79 17.43
C TYR A 151 24.72 -5.75 18.56
N ASP A 152 25.94 -6.30 18.56
CA ASP A 152 26.43 -7.21 19.60
C ASP A 152 26.67 -6.46 20.93
N GLY A 153 27.21 -5.24 20.89
CA GLY A 153 27.45 -4.40 22.07
C GLY A 153 26.18 -3.84 22.71
N ALA A 154 25.08 -3.74 21.96
CA ALA A 154 23.82 -3.22 22.45
C ALA A 154 23.21 -4.17 23.50
N SER A 155 22.97 -3.65 24.71
CA SER A 155 22.15 -4.35 25.69
C SER A 155 20.66 -4.07 25.48
N MET A 156 20.34 -2.93 24.85
CA MET A 156 18.97 -2.54 24.53
C MET A 156 18.90 -2.05 23.08
N ILE A 157 17.88 -2.48 22.35
CA ILE A 157 17.50 -1.91 21.05
C ILE A 157 16.05 -1.48 21.20
N CYS A 158 15.73 -0.24 20.88
CA CYS A 158 14.44 0.34 21.20
C CYS A 158 14.11 1.53 20.30
N GLU A 159 12.94 2.13 20.49
CA GLU A 159 12.56 3.35 19.77
C GLU A 159 12.91 4.63 20.54
N TYR A 160 12.75 5.76 19.86
CA TYR A 160 12.79 7.09 20.46
C TYR A 160 11.88 7.18 21.71
N GLN A 161 10.63 6.69 21.62
CA GLN A 161 9.70 6.66 22.75
C GLN A 161 10.28 5.97 23.99
N ASP A 162 10.85 4.78 23.80
CA ASP A 162 11.35 3.93 24.89
C ASP A 162 12.64 4.52 25.49
N PHE A 163 13.47 5.15 24.67
CA PHE A 163 14.64 5.89 25.10
C PHE A 163 14.25 7.09 25.99
N ILE A 164 13.23 7.86 25.59
CA ILE A 164 12.70 8.96 26.41
C ILE A 164 12.18 8.42 27.74
N ASN A 165 11.38 7.36 27.72
CA ASN A 165 10.87 6.73 28.94
C ASN A 165 11.99 6.35 29.92
N LEU A 166 13.05 5.71 29.40
CA LEU A 166 14.23 5.32 30.19
C LEU A 166 14.94 6.53 30.79
N LYS A 167 15.16 7.60 30.01
CA LYS A 167 15.88 8.79 30.52
C LYS A 167 15.05 9.62 31.50
N LEU A 168 13.72 9.64 31.35
CA LEU A 168 12.85 10.37 32.27
C LEU A 168 12.64 9.63 33.59
N THR A 169 12.49 8.29 33.56
CA THR A 169 12.03 7.50 34.72
C THR A 169 13.02 6.47 35.23
N GLY A 170 14.07 6.17 34.47
CA GLY A 170 14.97 5.05 34.74
C GLY A 170 14.37 3.67 34.39
N ARG A 171 13.15 3.61 33.85
CA ARG A 171 12.46 2.36 33.50
C ARG A 171 12.54 2.09 32.00
N PHE A 172 13.03 0.92 31.63
CA PHE A 172 13.05 0.45 30.23
C PHE A 172 11.74 -0.28 29.90
N CYS A 173 10.81 0.44 29.28
CA CYS A 173 9.48 -0.05 28.90
C CYS A 173 9.11 0.46 27.50
N GLY A 174 8.31 -0.34 26.78
CA GLY A 174 7.86 -0.04 25.42
C GLY A 174 6.39 0.41 25.36
N SER A 175 6.05 1.18 24.34
CA SER A 175 4.65 1.52 24.05
C SER A 175 3.97 0.41 23.24
N ARG A 176 2.77 -0.03 23.66
CA ARG A 176 1.94 -0.97 22.89
C ARG A 176 1.59 -0.43 21.51
N ASN A 177 1.41 0.89 21.41
CA ASN A 177 1.20 1.55 20.13
C ASN A 177 2.39 1.31 19.19
N ASN A 178 3.60 1.74 19.56
CA ASN A 178 4.80 1.67 18.73
C ASN A 178 5.12 0.23 18.28
N VAL A 179 5.11 -0.73 19.22
CA VAL A 179 5.44 -2.13 18.87
C VAL A 179 4.38 -2.75 17.94
N GLY A 180 3.10 -2.40 18.12
CA GLY A 180 2.02 -2.86 17.25
C GLY A 180 2.11 -2.28 15.84
N VAL A 181 2.43 -0.99 15.71
CA VAL A 181 2.36 -0.29 14.42
C VAL A 181 3.60 -0.51 13.53
N ARG A 182 4.79 -0.73 14.09
CA ARG A 182 6.05 -0.75 13.34
C ARG A 182 7.03 -1.88 13.70
N TRP A 183 6.70 -2.73 14.67
CA TRP A 183 7.56 -3.86 15.08
C TRP A 183 6.92 -5.23 14.81
N HIS A 184 5.78 -5.25 14.12
CA HIS A 184 5.01 -6.45 13.78
C HIS A 184 4.49 -7.23 14.99
N PHE A 185 4.28 -6.57 16.14
CA PHE A 185 3.62 -7.22 17.27
C PHE A 185 2.12 -7.38 16.98
N ASP A 186 1.54 -8.48 17.47
CA ASP A 186 0.08 -8.70 17.46
C ASP A 186 -0.43 -8.79 18.89
N ALA A 187 -1.34 -7.89 19.28
CA ALA A 187 -1.89 -7.83 20.63
C ALA A 187 -0.83 -7.73 21.75
N GLY A 188 0.38 -7.25 21.44
CA GLY A 188 1.52 -7.21 22.38
C GLY A 188 2.45 -8.43 22.33
N GLU A 189 2.14 -9.45 21.52
CA GLU A 189 3.04 -10.59 21.30
C GLU A 189 4.03 -10.31 20.16
N PRO A 190 5.34 -10.57 20.36
CA PRO A 190 6.35 -10.33 19.35
C PRO A 190 6.30 -11.36 18.20
N PRO A 191 6.77 -11.00 16.99
CA PRO A 191 6.78 -11.87 15.82
C PRO A 191 7.93 -12.90 15.87
N ARG A 192 7.87 -13.86 16.80
CA ARG A 192 8.97 -14.79 17.10
C ARG A 192 9.40 -15.62 15.88
N THR A 193 8.44 -16.14 15.12
CA THR A 193 8.70 -16.95 13.92
C THR A 193 9.40 -16.15 12.83
N MET A 194 9.03 -14.88 12.64
CA MET A 194 9.72 -13.98 11.73
C MET A 194 11.18 -13.76 12.17
N LEU A 195 11.41 -13.49 13.46
CA LEU A 195 12.77 -13.30 13.98
C LEU A 195 13.61 -14.58 13.86
N GLU A 196 13.05 -15.76 14.10
CA GLU A 196 13.72 -17.04 13.91
C GLU A 196 14.16 -17.24 12.45
N LYS A 197 13.28 -16.97 11.48
CA LYS A 197 13.59 -17.06 10.04
C LYS A 197 14.69 -16.07 9.60
N LEU A 198 14.82 -14.94 10.29
CA LEU A 198 15.87 -13.92 10.07
C LEU A 198 17.13 -14.17 10.92
N GLU A 199 17.14 -15.26 11.71
CA GLU A 199 18.20 -15.61 12.67
C GLU A 199 18.42 -14.55 13.76
N MET A 200 17.42 -13.75 14.11
CA MET A 200 17.48 -12.60 15.02
C MET A 200 16.75 -12.82 16.37
N SER A 201 16.58 -14.07 16.81
CA SER A 201 15.84 -14.37 18.04
C SER A 201 16.39 -13.69 19.30
N GLU A 202 17.68 -13.34 19.31
CA GLU A 202 18.33 -12.58 20.39
C GLU A 202 17.81 -11.14 20.53
N LEU A 203 17.19 -10.57 19.50
CA LEU A 203 16.59 -9.24 19.54
C LEU A 203 15.48 -9.16 20.61
N LEU A 204 14.78 -10.26 20.86
CA LEU A 204 13.77 -10.38 21.93
C LEU A 204 14.34 -10.10 23.32
N LEU A 205 15.64 -10.32 23.53
CA LEU A 205 16.31 -10.03 24.80
C LEU A 205 16.77 -8.57 24.92
N LYS A 206 16.91 -7.87 23.77
CA LYS A 206 17.33 -6.47 23.66
C LYS A 206 16.13 -5.51 23.63
N TRP A 207 14.95 -5.99 23.23
CA TRP A 207 13.70 -5.21 23.27
C TRP A 207 13.16 -5.03 24.70
N PRO A 208 12.36 -3.97 24.95
CA PRO A 208 11.64 -3.82 26.21
C PRO A 208 10.74 -5.04 26.48
N ARG A 209 10.77 -5.55 27.72
CA ARG A 209 9.91 -6.67 28.13
C ARG A 209 8.57 -6.22 28.68
N GLU A 210 8.55 -5.04 29.29
CA GLU A 210 7.33 -4.41 29.79
C GLU A 210 6.76 -3.52 28.69
N ILE A 211 5.54 -3.83 28.25
CA ILE A 211 4.82 -3.10 27.20
C ILE A 211 3.56 -2.47 27.80
N LEU A 212 3.47 -1.15 27.74
CA LEU A 212 2.43 -0.34 28.39
C LEU A 212 1.47 0.29 27.39
N ASP A 213 0.21 0.48 27.82
CA ASP A 213 -0.79 1.22 27.03
C ASP A 213 -0.53 2.71 27.11
N MET A 214 -0.89 3.44 26.05
CA MET A 214 -0.95 4.90 26.11
C MET A 214 -1.87 5.34 27.27
N GLY A 215 -1.43 6.33 28.05
CA GLY A 215 -2.13 6.80 29.24
C GLY A 215 -1.78 6.05 30.53
N SER A 216 -0.98 4.98 30.46
CA SER A 216 -0.48 4.27 31.65
C SER A 216 0.61 5.07 32.36
N VAL A 217 0.62 5.05 33.70
CA VAL A 217 1.71 5.65 34.49
C VAL A 217 2.97 4.80 34.32
N ILE A 218 4.04 5.41 33.79
CA ILE A 218 5.37 4.77 33.75
C ILE A 218 6.03 4.93 35.11
N GLY A 219 6.02 6.12 35.71
CA GLY A 219 6.70 6.35 36.98
C GLY A 219 6.83 7.84 37.27
N GLY A 220 7.67 8.19 38.23
CA GLY A 220 8.02 9.58 38.50
C GLY A 220 9.27 10.01 37.74
N LEU A 221 9.40 11.31 37.45
CA LEU A 221 10.65 11.89 36.98
C LEU A 221 11.78 11.58 37.96
N THR A 222 12.91 11.11 37.44
CA THR A 222 14.16 11.00 38.21
C THR A 222 14.64 12.39 38.64
N PRO A 223 15.52 12.50 39.67
CA PRO A 223 16.08 13.79 40.08
C PRO A 223 16.74 14.56 38.92
N VAL A 224 17.45 13.85 38.05
CA VAL A 224 18.13 14.44 36.89
C VAL A 224 17.13 14.95 35.86
N ALA A 225 16.10 14.16 35.53
CA ALA A 225 15.08 14.54 34.57
C ALA A 225 14.20 15.70 35.09
N ALA A 226 13.81 15.65 36.37
CA ALA A 226 13.06 16.73 37.03
C ALA A 226 13.85 18.04 37.02
N ALA A 227 15.14 17.98 37.40
CA ALA A 227 16.03 19.12 37.33
C ALA A 227 16.17 19.65 35.90
N ASN A 228 16.22 18.79 34.88
CA ASN A 228 16.33 19.16 33.47
C ASN A 228 15.06 19.81 32.90
N CYS A 229 13.88 19.32 33.28
CA CYS A 229 12.58 19.86 32.84
C CYS A 229 12.10 21.07 33.64
N GLY A 230 12.72 21.36 34.79
CA GLY A 230 12.21 22.37 35.72
C GLY A 230 10.91 21.94 36.40
N LEU A 231 10.74 20.64 36.63
CA LEU A 231 9.60 20.03 37.30
C LEU A 231 10.03 19.44 38.65
N LEU A 232 9.06 19.03 39.46
CA LEU A 232 9.34 18.37 40.73
C LEU A 232 9.79 16.92 40.53
N GLU A 233 10.72 16.45 41.35
CA GLU A 233 11.04 15.02 41.43
C GLU A 233 9.77 14.22 41.74
N GLY A 234 9.57 13.11 41.04
CA GLY A 234 8.37 12.29 41.21
C GLY A 234 7.15 12.76 40.43
N THR A 235 7.20 13.89 39.69
CA THR A 235 6.13 14.26 38.74
C THR A 235 5.85 13.08 37.80
N LEU A 236 4.58 12.72 37.65
CA LEU A 236 4.19 11.52 36.91
C LEU A 236 4.57 11.64 35.44
N VAL A 237 5.19 10.59 34.91
CA VAL A 237 5.49 10.40 33.49
C VAL A 237 4.54 9.35 32.95
N ILE A 238 3.78 9.72 31.93
CA ILE A 238 2.72 8.91 31.36
C ILE A 238 3.12 8.41 29.97
N GLN A 239 2.84 7.13 29.71
CA GLN A 239 3.16 6.47 28.45
C GLN A 239 2.44 7.16 27.28
N GLY A 240 3.23 7.66 26.33
CA GLY A 240 2.76 8.09 25.02
C GLY A 240 2.98 7.02 23.95
N GLY A 241 3.03 7.44 22.70
CA GLY A 241 3.22 6.54 21.55
C GLY A 241 3.74 7.29 20.32
N ALA A 242 3.47 6.73 19.14
CA ALA A 242 3.72 7.40 17.88
C ALA A 242 2.92 8.70 17.79
N ASP A 243 3.60 9.79 17.45
CA ASP A 243 3.09 11.14 17.24
C ASP A 243 1.73 11.19 16.52
N ALA A 244 1.57 10.47 15.41
CA ALA A 244 0.36 10.45 14.62
C ALA A 244 -0.83 9.82 15.36
N PHE A 245 -0.60 8.76 16.15
CA PHE A 245 -1.64 8.08 16.92
C PHE A 245 -2.02 8.86 18.17
N VAL A 246 -1.05 9.48 18.85
CA VAL A 246 -1.34 10.43 19.92
C VAL A 246 -2.08 11.65 19.37
N GLY A 247 -1.74 12.10 18.16
CA GLY A 247 -2.48 13.09 17.41
C GLY A 247 -3.95 12.72 17.17
N MET A 248 -4.28 11.44 16.91
CA MET A 248 -5.68 11.00 16.83
C MET A 248 -6.44 11.28 18.14
N VAL A 249 -5.82 11.04 19.30
CA VAL A 249 -6.39 11.36 20.61
C VAL A 249 -6.63 12.87 20.75
N GLY A 250 -5.65 13.70 20.38
CA GLY A 250 -5.79 15.16 20.40
C GLY A 250 -6.82 15.73 19.42
N LEU A 251 -7.14 14.98 18.36
CA LEU A 251 -8.23 15.30 17.42
C LEU A 251 -9.59 14.78 17.88
N GLY A 252 -9.63 13.95 18.91
CA GLY A 252 -10.84 13.25 19.35
C GLY A 252 -11.32 12.19 18.35
N VAL A 253 -10.40 11.62 17.57
CA VAL A 253 -10.63 10.49 16.66
C VAL A 253 -10.34 9.20 17.42
N ILE A 254 -11.33 8.71 18.16
CA ILE A 254 -11.22 7.51 19.01
C ILE A 254 -12.42 6.57 18.88
N GLU A 255 -13.36 6.86 17.98
CA GLU A 255 -14.59 6.10 17.77
C GLU A 255 -14.66 5.50 16.35
N PRO A 256 -15.24 4.29 16.20
CA PRO A 256 -15.42 3.64 14.92
C PRO A 256 -16.11 4.50 13.84
N GLY A 257 -15.50 4.56 12.66
CA GLY A 257 -15.95 5.36 11.52
C GLY A 257 -15.39 6.78 11.48
N GLN A 258 -14.62 7.21 12.48
CA GLN A 258 -13.88 8.47 12.43
C GLN A 258 -12.54 8.28 11.70
N MET A 259 -12.18 9.26 10.87
CA MET A 259 -10.91 9.32 10.15
C MET A 259 -10.10 10.55 10.59
N ALA A 260 -8.88 10.34 11.08
CA ALA A 260 -7.90 11.41 11.22
C ALA A 260 -7.15 11.57 9.89
N LEU A 261 -7.17 12.79 9.35
CA LEU A 261 -6.39 13.19 8.18
C LEU A 261 -5.30 14.17 8.61
N ILE A 262 -4.10 13.65 8.81
CA ILE A 262 -2.95 14.45 9.24
C ILE A 262 -2.23 14.98 8.01
N THR A 263 -2.21 16.31 7.86
CA THR A 263 -1.75 16.99 6.65
C THR A 263 -0.39 17.66 6.83
N GLY A 264 0.54 17.37 5.93
CA GLY A 264 1.89 17.93 5.92
C GLY A 264 2.50 17.88 4.52
N SER A 265 3.80 17.59 4.42
CA SER A 265 4.44 17.26 3.14
C SER A 265 3.75 16.08 2.44
N SER A 266 3.30 15.11 3.24
CA SER A 266 2.46 13.96 2.91
C SER A 266 1.14 13.99 3.69
N HIS A 267 0.17 13.16 3.30
CA HIS A 267 -1.01 12.85 4.14
C HIS A 267 -0.86 11.49 4.79
N LEU A 268 -1.31 11.41 6.04
CA LEU A 268 -1.57 10.16 6.74
C LEU A 268 -3.06 10.06 7.04
N HIS A 269 -3.64 8.91 6.70
CA HIS A 269 -5.05 8.58 6.91
C HIS A 269 -5.13 7.51 7.99
N LEU A 270 -5.63 7.85 9.17
CA LEU A 270 -5.80 6.92 10.28
C LEU A 270 -7.28 6.78 10.65
N GLY A 271 -7.85 5.61 10.38
CA GLY A 271 -9.26 5.32 10.62
C GLY A 271 -9.47 4.39 11.80
N VAL A 272 -10.48 4.64 12.62
CA VAL A 272 -10.85 3.74 13.73
C VAL A 272 -11.96 2.78 13.28
N THR A 273 -11.82 1.48 13.56
CA THR A 273 -12.79 0.45 13.17
C THR A 273 -12.97 -0.61 14.25
N ASP A 274 -14.13 -1.26 14.26
CA ASP A 274 -14.45 -2.40 15.13
C ASP A 274 -14.04 -3.74 14.52
N GLU A 275 -13.75 -3.77 13.22
CA GLU A 275 -13.45 -4.99 12.47
C GLU A 275 -11.99 -5.03 12.03
N GLU A 276 -11.35 -6.18 12.25
CA GLU A 276 -10.02 -6.45 11.73
C GLU A 276 -10.11 -6.77 10.23
N PHE A 277 -9.24 -6.16 9.43
CA PHE A 277 -9.09 -6.53 8.03
C PHE A 277 -7.68 -6.24 7.51
N HIS A 278 -7.28 -7.03 6.52
CA HIS A 278 -6.02 -6.89 5.80
C HIS A 278 -6.33 -7.00 4.32
N ALA A 279 -5.82 -6.07 3.51
CA ALA A 279 -6.06 -6.07 2.06
C ALA A 279 -4.86 -5.54 1.29
N ALA A 280 -4.75 -5.95 0.02
CA ALA A 280 -3.75 -5.41 -0.88
C ALA A 280 -3.95 -3.90 -1.09
N GLY A 281 -2.86 -3.14 -1.10
CA GLY A 281 -2.86 -1.70 -1.35
C GLY A 281 -2.94 -0.83 -0.10
N ILE A 282 -3.30 -1.37 1.05
CA ILE A 282 -3.35 -0.65 2.33
C ILE A 282 -2.38 -1.25 3.34
N PHE A 283 -2.04 -0.48 4.37
CA PHE A 283 -1.57 -1.09 5.61
C PHE A 283 -2.80 -1.67 6.31
N GLY A 284 -2.70 -2.93 6.71
CA GLY A 284 -3.79 -3.62 7.39
C GLY A 284 -4.11 -2.97 8.75
N THR A 285 -5.09 -3.51 9.46
CA THR A 285 -5.47 -2.95 10.76
C THR A 285 -4.48 -3.32 11.87
N TYR A 286 -4.08 -2.32 12.64
CA TYR A 286 -3.30 -2.48 13.88
C TYR A 286 -4.24 -2.70 15.06
N ARG A 287 -4.05 -3.82 15.77
CA ARG A 287 -4.84 -4.16 16.97
C ARG A 287 -4.33 -3.42 18.19
N ALA A 288 -5.26 -2.92 19.02
CA ALA A 288 -4.98 -2.29 20.32
C ALA A 288 -3.92 -1.16 20.23
N ALA A 289 -3.92 -0.44 19.10
CA ALA A 289 -2.91 0.57 18.82
C ALA A 289 -3.27 1.97 19.36
N LEU A 290 -4.53 2.23 19.73
CA LEU A 290 -5.00 3.59 20.11
C LEU A 290 -5.54 3.65 21.54
N VAL A 291 -6.75 3.15 21.75
CA VAL A 291 -7.43 3.09 23.06
C VAL A 291 -8.22 1.80 23.17
N GLU A 292 -8.54 1.34 24.38
CA GLU A 292 -9.29 0.09 24.60
C GLU A 292 -10.63 0.05 23.84
N SER A 293 -11.32 1.19 23.72
CA SER A 293 -12.58 1.32 22.99
C SER A 293 -12.42 1.37 21.46
N ALA A 294 -11.19 1.44 20.95
CA ALA A 294 -10.84 1.50 19.54
C ALA A 294 -9.96 0.28 19.20
N PRO A 295 -10.57 -0.91 19.05
CA PRO A 295 -9.83 -2.16 18.99
C PRO A 295 -8.89 -2.24 17.79
N PHE A 296 -9.19 -1.51 16.70
CA PHE A 296 -8.41 -1.50 15.48
C PHE A 296 -8.25 -0.10 14.87
N VAL A 297 -7.07 0.16 14.33
CA VAL A 297 -6.78 1.35 13.51
C VAL A 297 -6.26 0.91 12.15
N VAL A 298 -6.85 1.43 11.08
CA VAL A 298 -6.36 1.27 9.70
C VAL A 298 -5.51 2.47 9.30
N GLU A 299 -4.46 2.23 8.52
CA GLU A 299 -3.55 3.27 8.02
C GLU A 299 -3.49 3.30 6.49
N GLY A 300 -3.55 4.52 5.94
CA GLY A 300 -3.24 4.83 4.55
C GLY A 300 -2.23 5.97 4.47
N GLY A 301 -1.39 5.96 3.43
CA GLY A 301 -0.40 7.00 3.20
C GLY A 301 -0.47 7.57 1.80
N GLN A 302 -0.40 8.90 1.69
CA GLN A 302 -0.32 9.62 0.41
C GLN A 302 0.94 10.48 0.39
N THR A 303 1.88 10.15 -0.49
CA THR A 303 3.28 10.57 -0.38
C THR A 303 3.53 12.05 -0.69
N SER A 304 2.85 12.60 -1.69
CA SER A 304 3.15 13.94 -2.22
C SER A 304 1.92 14.83 -2.19
N THR A 305 1.77 15.63 -1.13
CA THR A 305 0.54 16.39 -0.89
C THR A 305 0.83 17.86 -0.64
N GLY A 306 1.28 18.26 0.55
CA GLY A 306 1.83 19.61 0.75
C GLY A 306 3.16 19.80 0.01
N SER A 307 3.91 18.72 -0.24
CA SER A 307 5.19 18.80 -0.97
C SER A 307 5.01 19.20 -2.43
N ILE A 308 3.97 18.71 -3.12
CA ILE A 308 3.66 19.13 -4.50
C ILE A 308 3.15 20.58 -4.55
N VAL A 309 2.39 21.02 -3.54
CA VAL A 309 1.96 22.43 -3.43
C VAL A 309 3.15 23.36 -3.22
N ARG A 310 4.11 22.96 -2.38
CA ARG A 310 5.38 23.68 -2.18
C ARG A 310 6.24 23.67 -3.45
N TRP A 311 6.39 22.52 -4.09
CA TRP A 311 7.11 22.40 -5.37
C TRP A 311 6.54 23.37 -6.42
N PHE A 312 5.22 23.49 -6.50
CA PHE A 312 4.58 24.40 -7.45
C PHE A 312 4.80 25.88 -7.11
N LYS A 313 4.77 26.23 -5.81
CA LYS A 313 5.17 27.57 -5.33
C LYS A 313 6.60 27.90 -5.78
N ASP A 314 7.53 27.01 -5.50
CA ASP A 314 8.95 27.20 -5.81
C ASP A 314 9.17 27.29 -7.32
N LEU A 315 8.48 26.46 -8.11
CA LEU A 315 8.50 26.50 -9.57
C LEU A 315 8.02 27.84 -10.14
N CYS A 316 7.04 28.47 -9.50
CA CYS A 316 6.51 29.76 -9.91
C CYS A 316 7.33 30.96 -9.37
N GLY A 317 8.38 30.72 -8.58
CA GLY A 317 9.11 31.78 -7.87
C GLY A 317 8.24 32.51 -6.85
N GLY A 318 7.28 31.81 -6.23
CA GLY A 318 6.30 32.40 -5.32
C GLY A 318 6.91 32.86 -3.99
N GLY A 319 6.57 34.08 -3.56
CA GLY A 319 6.92 34.63 -2.25
C GLY A 319 5.98 34.19 -1.12
N ASP A 320 5.99 34.93 -0.01
CA ASP A 320 5.20 34.59 1.18
C ASP A 320 3.68 34.64 0.94
N GLU A 321 3.22 35.58 0.12
CA GLU A 321 1.80 35.77 -0.23
C GLU A 321 1.28 34.77 -1.29
N PHE A 322 2.14 33.91 -1.84
CA PHE A 322 1.79 33.04 -2.97
C PHE A 322 0.56 32.16 -2.69
N TYR A 323 0.46 31.57 -1.49
CA TYR A 323 -0.65 30.68 -1.16
C TYR A 323 -1.97 31.44 -1.06
N ASP A 324 -1.98 32.63 -0.46
CA ASP A 324 -3.20 33.45 -0.34
C ASP A 324 -3.68 33.93 -1.71
N GLU A 325 -2.73 34.37 -2.56
CA GLU A 325 -3.00 34.74 -3.94
C GLU A 325 -3.59 33.57 -4.75
N MET A 326 -2.95 32.40 -4.69
CA MET A 326 -3.40 31.21 -5.40
C MET A 326 -4.72 30.68 -4.88
N ASN A 327 -4.97 30.65 -3.57
CA ASN A 327 -6.26 30.27 -3.01
C ASN A 327 -7.38 31.19 -3.51
N ARG A 328 -7.14 32.50 -3.54
CA ARG A 328 -8.12 33.48 -4.03
C ARG A 328 -8.39 33.29 -5.53
N GLU A 329 -7.36 33.23 -6.37
CA GLU A 329 -7.52 33.05 -7.82
C GLU A 329 -8.17 31.68 -8.16
N ALA A 330 -7.72 30.61 -7.51
CA ALA A 330 -8.22 29.26 -7.72
C ALA A 330 -9.68 29.10 -7.26
N SER A 331 -10.12 29.81 -6.22
CA SER A 331 -11.50 29.73 -5.72
C SER A 331 -12.54 30.16 -6.76
N ALA A 332 -12.16 31.03 -7.71
CA ALA A 332 -13.04 31.50 -8.78
C ALA A 332 -13.22 30.50 -9.93
N LEU A 333 -12.41 29.43 -9.97
CA LEU A 333 -12.49 28.40 -11.02
C LEU A 333 -13.60 27.38 -10.70
N PRO A 334 -14.19 26.71 -11.71
CA PRO A 334 -15.12 25.60 -11.47
C PRO A 334 -14.36 24.31 -11.06
N PRO A 335 -15.04 23.33 -10.43
CA PRO A 335 -14.52 21.98 -10.25
C PRO A 335 -13.97 21.40 -11.56
N GLY A 336 -12.79 20.77 -11.50
CA GLY A 336 -12.14 20.15 -12.66
C GLY A 336 -11.30 21.11 -13.50
N CYS A 337 -11.11 22.35 -13.03
CA CYS A 337 -10.12 23.30 -13.57
C CYS A 337 -10.18 23.47 -15.09
N GLU A 338 -11.40 23.46 -15.67
CA GLU A 338 -11.63 23.56 -17.11
C GLU A 338 -10.89 22.50 -17.95
N GLY A 339 -10.69 21.31 -17.39
CA GLY A 339 -10.09 20.16 -18.06
C GLY A 339 -8.64 19.87 -17.69
N VAL A 340 -8.02 20.67 -16.81
CA VAL A 340 -6.69 20.36 -16.25
C VAL A 340 -6.81 19.28 -15.20
N THR A 341 -6.00 18.22 -15.30
CA THR A 341 -5.92 17.14 -14.30
C THR A 341 -4.48 16.88 -13.91
N VAL A 342 -4.24 16.67 -12.62
CA VAL A 342 -2.92 16.34 -12.07
C VAL A 342 -2.95 14.94 -11.49
N LEU A 343 -1.87 14.19 -11.67
CA LEU A 343 -1.56 12.99 -10.89
C LEU A 343 -0.51 13.37 -9.84
N ASP A 344 -0.84 13.17 -8.58
CA ASP A 344 -0.09 13.68 -7.43
C ASP A 344 1.14 12.83 -7.06
N HIS A 345 1.45 11.77 -7.81
CA HIS A 345 2.51 10.78 -7.49
C HIS A 345 3.96 11.28 -7.70
N PHE A 346 4.28 12.53 -7.34
CA PHE A 346 5.59 13.15 -7.58
C PHE A 346 6.75 12.45 -6.84
N GLN A 347 6.48 11.71 -5.77
CA GLN A 347 7.43 10.88 -5.03
C GLN A 347 7.02 9.39 -5.02
N GLY A 348 6.31 8.93 -6.05
CA GLY A 348 5.69 7.60 -6.08
C GLY A 348 4.34 7.56 -5.37
N ASN A 349 3.74 6.38 -5.30
CA ASN A 349 2.47 6.13 -4.62
C ASN A 349 2.65 5.06 -3.53
N ARG A 350 2.14 5.35 -2.32
CA ARG A 350 2.05 4.39 -1.22
C ARG A 350 0.71 3.65 -1.29
N THR A 351 -0.41 4.33 -1.01
CA THR A 351 -1.75 3.75 -1.05
C THR A 351 -2.53 4.30 -2.25
N PRO A 352 -3.26 3.48 -3.04
CA PRO A 352 -3.37 2.03 -2.96
C PRO A 352 -2.44 1.26 -3.92
N HIS A 353 -1.67 1.95 -4.76
CA HIS A 353 -0.94 1.31 -5.86
C HIS A 353 0.39 0.71 -5.44
N VAL A 354 0.96 1.19 -4.32
CA VAL A 354 2.19 0.62 -3.76
C VAL A 354 3.32 0.61 -4.80
N ASP A 355 3.44 1.72 -5.53
CA ASP A 355 4.31 1.89 -6.68
C ASP A 355 5.30 3.05 -6.42
N PRO A 356 6.51 2.75 -5.93
CA PRO A 356 7.53 3.79 -5.69
C PRO A 356 8.07 4.41 -6.99
N LEU A 357 7.79 3.79 -8.15
CA LEU A 357 8.24 4.27 -9.45
C LEU A 357 7.20 5.13 -10.17
N SER A 358 5.98 5.24 -9.66
CA SER A 358 4.97 6.16 -10.20
C SER A 358 5.46 7.61 -10.19
N ARG A 359 5.07 8.39 -11.20
CA ARG A 359 5.50 9.80 -11.33
C ARG A 359 4.32 10.73 -11.52
N GLY A 360 4.51 11.97 -11.08
CA GLY A 360 3.54 13.03 -11.27
C GLY A 360 3.36 13.40 -12.73
N ALA A 361 2.16 13.87 -13.07
CA ALA A 361 1.85 14.38 -14.41
C ALA A 361 0.80 15.49 -14.36
N ILE A 362 0.88 16.41 -15.31
CA ILE A 362 -0.13 17.45 -15.54
C ILE A 362 -0.65 17.25 -16.96
N SER A 363 -1.96 17.08 -17.11
CA SER A 363 -2.62 16.84 -18.40
C SER A 363 -3.75 17.85 -18.65
N GLY A 364 -4.16 17.97 -19.92
CA GLY A 364 -5.27 18.84 -20.33
C GLY A 364 -4.93 20.33 -20.47
N LEU A 365 -3.65 20.69 -20.52
CA LEU A 365 -3.25 22.10 -20.68
C LEU A 365 -3.63 22.68 -22.05
N THR A 366 -4.07 23.94 -22.04
CA THR A 366 -4.29 24.79 -23.22
C THR A 366 -3.65 26.16 -22.96
N LEU A 367 -3.52 27.00 -23.99
CA LEU A 367 -2.99 28.36 -23.84
C LEU A 367 -3.86 29.29 -22.97
N LYS A 368 -5.07 28.88 -22.60
CA LYS A 368 -5.96 29.62 -21.69
C LYS A 368 -5.53 29.49 -20.22
N HIS A 369 -4.94 28.36 -19.84
CA HIS A 369 -4.75 28.01 -18.44
C HIS A 369 -3.65 28.84 -17.78
N SER A 370 -3.88 29.19 -16.52
CA SER A 370 -2.98 29.98 -15.68
C SER A 370 -2.39 29.16 -14.53
N ARG A 371 -1.47 29.76 -13.77
CA ARG A 371 -0.94 29.16 -12.53
C ARG A 371 -2.04 28.76 -11.54
N ALA A 372 -3.14 29.52 -11.47
CA ALA A 372 -4.27 29.20 -10.59
C ALA A 372 -5.00 27.90 -11.00
N HIS A 373 -5.06 27.60 -12.30
CA HIS A 373 -5.65 26.35 -12.80
C HIS A 373 -4.81 25.16 -12.36
N VAL A 374 -3.49 25.25 -12.51
CA VAL A 374 -2.57 24.18 -12.10
C VAL A 374 -2.56 24.03 -10.58
N TYR A 375 -2.54 25.14 -9.83
CA TYR A 375 -2.64 25.12 -8.37
C TYR A 375 -3.91 24.41 -7.89
N ARG A 376 -5.08 24.79 -8.43
CA ARG A 376 -6.34 24.14 -8.08
C ARG A 376 -6.34 22.66 -8.46
N ALA A 377 -5.86 22.32 -9.65
CA ALA A 377 -5.81 20.93 -10.11
C ALA A 377 -4.88 20.07 -9.23
N ILE A 378 -3.80 20.64 -8.67
CA ILE A 378 -2.99 19.99 -7.64
C ILE A 378 -3.84 19.69 -6.40
N LEU A 379 -4.56 20.68 -5.84
CA LEU A 379 -5.42 20.45 -4.67
C LEU A 379 -6.49 19.38 -4.95
N GLU A 380 -7.17 19.49 -6.09
CA GLU A 380 -8.17 18.51 -6.54
C GLU A 380 -7.57 17.11 -6.67
N SER A 381 -6.37 16.97 -7.26
CA SER A 381 -5.71 15.67 -7.39
C SER A 381 -5.38 15.04 -6.03
N VAL A 382 -4.92 15.84 -5.07
CA VAL A 382 -4.62 15.33 -3.72
C VAL A 382 -5.90 14.85 -3.03
N CYS A 383 -7.00 15.59 -3.15
CA CYS A 383 -8.30 15.18 -2.63
C CYS A 383 -8.87 13.94 -3.35
N CYS A 384 -8.65 13.80 -4.67
CA CYS A 384 -9.00 12.60 -5.42
C CYS A 384 -8.18 11.38 -4.96
N GLY A 385 -6.88 11.55 -4.70
CA GLY A 385 -6.05 10.49 -4.12
C GLY A 385 -6.54 10.08 -2.73
N THR A 386 -6.93 11.03 -1.88
CA THR A 386 -7.55 10.73 -0.58
C THR A 386 -8.87 9.97 -0.73
N ARG A 387 -9.74 10.36 -1.67
CA ARG A 387 -10.97 9.61 -1.96
C ARG A 387 -10.66 8.18 -2.42
N LEU A 388 -9.68 7.98 -3.30
CA LEU A 388 -9.25 6.66 -3.75
C LEU A 388 -8.78 5.79 -2.59
N ILE A 389 -8.07 6.38 -1.61
CA ILE A 389 -7.67 5.68 -0.38
C ILE A 389 -8.90 5.24 0.42
N PHE A 390 -9.88 6.13 0.62
CA PHE A 390 -11.12 5.79 1.32
C PHE A 390 -11.90 4.68 0.62
N GLU A 391 -12.08 4.77 -0.70
CA GLU A 391 -12.76 3.72 -1.48
C GLU A 391 -11.99 2.38 -1.44
N THR A 392 -10.66 2.42 -1.28
CA THR A 392 -9.85 1.20 -1.10
C THR A 392 -10.07 0.59 0.28
N MET A 393 -10.10 1.40 1.34
CA MET A 393 -10.42 0.93 2.70
C MET A 393 -11.85 0.39 2.80
N GLU A 394 -12.80 1.03 2.10
CA GLU A 394 -14.21 0.61 2.08
C GLU A 394 -14.38 -0.79 1.50
N ARG A 395 -13.63 -1.12 0.43
CA ARG A 395 -13.59 -2.49 -0.12
C ARG A 395 -13.03 -3.52 0.87
N GLY A 396 -12.21 -3.08 1.83
CA GLY A 396 -11.68 -3.90 2.91
C GLY A 396 -12.62 -4.01 4.13
N GLY A 397 -13.70 -3.23 4.19
CA GLY A 397 -14.67 -3.25 5.28
C GLY A 397 -14.73 -1.97 6.13
N TYR A 398 -13.94 -0.94 5.82
CA TYR A 398 -13.94 0.32 6.57
C TYR A 398 -14.35 1.53 5.72
N ALA A 399 -15.49 2.13 6.06
CA ALA A 399 -15.96 3.37 5.44
C ALA A 399 -15.96 4.53 6.46
N PRO A 400 -15.20 5.62 6.20
CA PRO A 400 -15.21 6.79 7.08
C PRO A 400 -16.54 7.54 6.99
N LYS A 401 -17.02 8.05 8.14
CA LYS A 401 -18.27 8.84 8.27
C LYS A 401 -18.00 10.33 8.43
N GLU A 402 -16.87 10.69 9.05
CA GLU A 402 -16.36 12.05 9.17
C GLU A 402 -14.85 12.04 9.05
N VAL A 403 -14.26 13.16 8.63
CA VAL A 403 -12.81 13.35 8.52
C VAL A 403 -12.40 14.50 9.44
N VAL A 404 -11.57 14.25 10.45
CA VAL A 404 -11.00 15.28 11.31
C VAL A 404 -9.60 15.62 10.83
N ILE A 405 -9.36 16.89 10.50
CA ILE A 405 -8.19 17.33 9.75
C ILE A 405 -7.24 18.10 10.67
N ALA A 406 -5.96 17.73 10.60
CA ALA A 406 -4.87 18.42 11.29
C ALA A 406 -3.80 18.90 10.31
N GLY A 407 -2.98 19.87 10.73
CA GLY A 407 -1.78 20.27 10.01
C GLY A 407 -2.01 21.29 8.90
N GLY A 408 -1.09 21.33 7.92
CA GLY A 408 -0.92 22.48 7.02
C GLY A 408 -2.12 22.85 6.15
N ALA A 409 -2.91 21.86 5.73
CA ALA A 409 -4.06 22.07 4.84
C ALA A 409 -5.19 22.87 5.52
N THR A 410 -5.26 22.85 6.86
CA THR A 410 -6.29 23.57 7.64
C THR A 410 -6.26 25.08 7.46
N ARG A 411 -5.14 25.62 6.94
CA ARG A 411 -4.96 27.05 6.62
C ARG A 411 -5.59 27.47 5.28
N SER A 412 -6.08 26.54 4.47
CA SER A 412 -6.73 26.84 3.18
C SER A 412 -8.19 26.43 3.22
N GLU A 413 -9.10 27.41 3.24
CA GLU A 413 -10.55 27.17 3.10
C GLU A 413 -10.87 26.44 1.80
N LEU A 414 -10.19 26.81 0.71
CA LEU A 414 -10.40 26.20 -0.59
C LEU A 414 -10.04 24.71 -0.55
N TRP A 415 -8.91 24.36 0.05
CA TRP A 415 -8.50 22.96 0.15
C TRP A 415 -9.48 22.15 1.01
N LEU A 416 -9.89 22.69 2.17
CA LEU A 416 -10.88 22.03 3.03
C LEU A 416 -12.21 21.80 2.30
N GLN A 417 -12.70 22.79 1.56
CA GLN A 417 -13.95 22.64 0.80
C GLN A 417 -13.81 21.65 -0.36
N ILE A 418 -12.74 21.71 -1.15
CA ILE A 418 -12.46 20.73 -2.22
C ILE A 418 -12.38 19.32 -1.63
N GLY A 419 -11.75 19.16 -0.47
CA GLY A 419 -11.67 17.91 0.25
C GLY A 419 -13.06 17.34 0.55
N ALA A 420 -13.91 18.13 1.23
CA ALA A 420 -15.27 17.72 1.59
C ALA A 420 -16.09 17.39 0.33
N ASP A 421 -16.02 18.24 -0.70
CA ASP A 421 -16.75 18.06 -1.96
C ASP A 421 -16.30 16.82 -2.72
N VAL A 422 -14.99 16.54 -2.79
CA VAL A 422 -14.47 15.36 -3.50
C VAL A 422 -14.85 14.08 -2.76
N THR A 423 -14.65 14.02 -1.44
CA THR A 423 -14.91 12.80 -0.65
C THR A 423 -16.39 12.60 -0.36
N GLY A 424 -17.21 13.65 -0.43
CA GLY A 424 -18.63 13.60 -0.04
C GLY A 424 -18.85 13.45 1.47
N LEU A 425 -17.86 13.83 2.28
CA LEU A 425 -17.86 13.61 3.74
C LEU A 425 -17.68 14.94 4.48
N PRO A 426 -18.27 15.11 5.68
CA PRO A 426 -18.00 16.26 6.54
C PRO A 426 -16.53 16.28 6.97
N HIS A 427 -15.89 17.45 6.82
CA HIS A 427 -14.52 17.70 7.28
C HIS A 427 -14.55 18.57 8.53
N VAL A 428 -13.91 18.13 9.60
CA VAL A 428 -13.93 18.76 10.92
C VAL A 428 -12.54 19.34 11.22
N VAL A 429 -12.51 20.56 11.74
CA VAL A 429 -11.29 21.22 12.22
C VAL A 429 -11.43 21.49 13.71
N THR A 430 -10.40 21.15 14.50
CA THR A 430 -10.35 21.38 15.96
C THR A 430 -9.83 22.77 16.31
N GLU A 431 -10.15 23.26 17.50
CA GLU A 431 -9.64 24.56 18.00
C GLU A 431 -8.14 24.53 18.29
N CYS A 432 -7.66 23.46 18.94
CA CYS A 432 -6.22 23.24 19.10
C CYS A 432 -5.63 22.81 17.77
N THR A 433 -4.67 23.60 17.27
CA THR A 433 -3.94 23.30 16.03
C THR A 433 -2.81 22.30 16.22
N ASP A 434 -2.41 22.06 17.47
CA ASP A 434 -1.37 21.11 17.84
C ASP A 434 -1.99 19.85 18.45
N ALA A 435 -2.36 18.93 17.56
CA ALA A 435 -3.03 17.70 17.97
C ALA A 435 -2.14 16.74 18.76
N PRO A 436 -0.87 16.47 18.39
CA PRO A 436 0.00 15.61 19.19
C PRO A 436 0.20 16.13 20.62
N ALA A 437 0.54 17.41 20.79
CA ALA A 437 0.73 17.99 22.12
C ALA A 437 -0.54 17.94 22.99
N LEU A 438 -1.72 18.21 22.41
CA LEU A 438 -3.00 18.06 23.12
C LEU A 438 -3.29 16.59 23.43
N GLY A 439 -2.98 15.67 22.52
CA GLY A 439 -3.10 14.22 22.75
C GLY A 439 -2.25 13.77 23.94
N CYS A 440 -0.99 14.21 24.03
CA CYS A 440 -0.16 13.98 25.21
C CYS A 440 -0.77 14.58 26.48
N ALA A 441 -1.30 15.81 26.43
CA ALA A 441 -1.94 16.43 27.58
C ALA A 441 -3.16 15.63 28.07
N ILE A 442 -3.96 15.10 27.14
CA ILE A 442 -5.09 14.22 27.44
C ILE A 442 -4.61 12.94 28.13
N LEU A 443 -3.59 12.27 27.58
CA LEU A 443 -3.01 11.07 28.19
C LEU A 443 -2.44 11.38 29.58
N ALA A 444 -1.73 12.50 29.74
CA ALA A 444 -1.18 12.96 31.01
C ALA A 444 -2.27 13.18 32.07
N ALA A 445 -3.39 13.81 31.69
CA ALA A 445 -4.52 14.05 32.58
C ALA A 445 -5.21 12.76 33.04
N VAL A 446 -5.33 11.77 32.15
CA VAL A 446 -5.85 10.44 32.51
C VAL A 446 -4.90 9.71 33.44
N GLY A 447 -3.62 9.63 33.09
CA GLY A 447 -2.61 8.92 33.89
C GLY A 447 -2.42 9.53 35.28
N ALA A 448 -2.60 10.85 35.41
CA ALA A 448 -2.59 11.54 36.71
C ALA A 448 -3.92 11.46 37.48
N GLY A 449 -4.94 10.81 36.93
CA GLY A 449 -6.23 10.58 37.59
C GLY A 449 -7.20 11.76 37.56
N ALA A 450 -6.96 12.79 36.75
CA ALA A 450 -7.89 13.91 36.55
C ALA A 450 -9.15 13.47 35.78
N PHE A 451 -9.02 12.44 34.93
CA PHE A 451 -10.12 11.79 34.22
C PHE A 451 -10.06 10.28 34.41
N LYS A 452 -11.23 9.62 34.36
CA LYS A 452 -11.34 8.16 34.55
C LYS A 452 -10.91 7.35 33.33
N SER A 453 -11.03 7.94 32.13
CA SER A 453 -10.75 7.29 30.87
C SER A 453 -10.29 8.30 29.82
N ILE A 454 -9.61 7.82 28.77
CA ILE A 454 -9.20 8.65 27.63
C ILE A 454 -10.42 9.25 26.93
N ARG A 455 -11.51 8.49 26.81
CA ARG A 455 -12.78 9.00 26.25
C ARG A 455 -13.33 10.18 27.04
N ASP A 456 -13.33 10.11 28.38
CA ASP A 456 -13.81 11.20 29.23
C ASP A 456 -12.94 12.46 29.06
N ALA A 457 -11.62 12.29 29.02
CA ALA A 457 -10.67 13.38 28.82
C ALA A 457 -10.80 14.00 27.41
N VAL A 458 -10.94 13.19 26.36
CA VAL A 458 -11.19 13.67 24.98
C VAL A 458 -12.46 14.54 24.92
N ASN A 459 -13.57 14.07 25.50
CA ASN A 459 -14.82 14.83 25.55
C ASN A 459 -14.66 16.16 26.30
N ALA A 460 -13.82 16.18 27.33
CA ALA A 460 -13.57 17.37 28.14
C ALA A 460 -12.57 18.35 27.48
N MET A 461 -11.58 17.87 26.74
CA MET A 461 -10.42 18.66 26.31
C MET A 461 -10.37 18.96 24.81
N VAL A 462 -11.06 18.18 23.97
CA VAL A 462 -11.11 18.43 22.53
C VAL A 462 -12.31 19.32 22.20
N ARG A 463 -12.08 20.34 21.36
CA ARG A 463 -13.12 21.26 20.88
C ARG A 463 -13.11 21.33 19.36
N LYS A 464 -14.29 21.16 18.76
CA LYS A 464 -14.51 21.36 17.32
C LYS A 464 -14.63 22.86 17.06
N SER A 465 -13.77 23.40 16.20
CA SER A 465 -13.82 24.81 15.77
C SER A 465 -14.89 24.99 14.70
N ARG A 466 -14.89 24.14 13.67
CA ARG A 466 -15.85 24.20 12.56
C ARG A 466 -15.99 22.87 11.83
N VAL A 467 -17.10 22.75 11.09
CA VAL A 467 -17.40 21.62 10.21
C VAL A 467 -17.67 22.15 8.80
N ILE A 468 -16.93 21.63 7.83
CA ILE A 468 -17.07 21.92 6.41
C ILE A 468 -17.94 20.82 5.81
N MET A 469 -19.12 21.20 5.34
CA MET A 469 -20.07 20.26 4.72
C MET A 469 -19.81 20.15 3.22
N PRO A 470 -19.95 18.95 2.64
CA PRO A 470 -19.85 18.78 1.18
C PRO A 470 -20.95 19.57 0.47
N ASN A 471 -20.59 20.31 -0.58
CA ASN A 471 -21.53 20.86 -1.53
C ASN A 471 -22.01 19.76 -2.48
N VAL A 472 -23.32 19.51 -2.52
CA VAL A 472 -23.93 18.41 -3.29
C VAL A 472 -23.67 18.53 -4.80
N GLU A 473 -23.73 19.75 -5.34
CA GLU A 473 -23.54 20.00 -6.78
C GLU A 473 -22.06 19.84 -7.17
N ALA A 474 -21.15 20.35 -6.34
CA ALA A 474 -19.71 20.19 -6.52
C ALA A 474 -19.31 18.71 -6.40
N HIS A 475 -19.83 17.98 -5.40
CA HIS A 475 -19.59 16.55 -5.25
C HIS A 475 -20.05 15.76 -6.47
N ALA A 476 -21.22 16.09 -7.03
CA ALA A 476 -21.71 15.49 -8.27
C ALA A 476 -20.80 15.79 -9.47
N ALA A 477 -20.28 17.03 -9.58
CA ALA A 477 -19.34 17.40 -10.64
C ALA A 477 -18.00 16.67 -10.52
N TYR A 478 -17.41 16.64 -9.32
CA TYR A 478 -16.18 15.88 -9.04
C TYR A 478 -16.36 14.39 -9.34
N SER A 479 -17.47 13.79 -8.92
CA SER A 479 -17.75 12.36 -9.11
C SER A 479 -17.99 11.98 -10.57
N ARG A 480 -18.61 12.86 -11.37
CA ARG A 480 -18.93 12.58 -12.77
C ARG A 480 -17.72 12.76 -13.69
N ASP A 481 -16.98 13.86 -13.51
CA ASP A 481 -16.01 14.30 -14.52
C ASP A 481 -14.56 14.19 -14.04
N VAL A 482 -14.26 14.71 -12.84
CA VAL A 482 -12.88 14.91 -12.36
C VAL A 482 -12.27 13.62 -11.81
N TYR A 483 -12.97 12.94 -10.91
CA TYR A 483 -12.47 11.73 -10.26
C TYR A 483 -12.25 10.59 -11.26
N PRO A 484 -13.17 10.29 -12.21
CA PRO A 484 -12.90 9.31 -13.26
C PRO A 484 -11.71 9.69 -14.16
N ALA A 485 -11.48 10.98 -14.42
CA ALA A 485 -10.31 11.44 -15.18
C ALA A 485 -9.01 11.18 -14.41
N TYR A 486 -8.97 11.52 -13.12
CA TYR A 486 -7.86 11.23 -12.21
C TYR A 486 -7.54 9.73 -12.18
N LEU A 487 -8.54 8.86 -11.99
CA LEU A 487 -8.35 7.40 -11.94
C LEU A 487 -7.74 6.82 -13.23
N ARG A 488 -8.02 7.41 -14.39
CA ARG A 488 -7.43 6.97 -15.66
C ARG A 488 -5.97 7.39 -15.83
N MET A 489 -5.51 8.44 -15.15
CA MET A 489 -4.14 8.95 -15.33
C MET A 489 -3.08 7.90 -14.98
N TYR A 490 -3.18 7.27 -13.80
CA TYR A 490 -2.17 6.31 -13.36
C TYR A 490 -2.00 5.13 -14.34
N PRO A 491 -3.02 4.33 -14.68
CA PRO A 491 -2.85 3.21 -15.59
C PRO A 491 -2.38 3.64 -16.99
N SER A 492 -2.85 4.77 -17.52
CA SER A 492 -2.43 5.26 -18.84
C SER A 492 -0.97 5.73 -18.89
N LEU A 493 -0.44 6.27 -17.79
CA LEU A 493 0.92 6.79 -17.73
C LEU A 493 1.94 5.74 -17.26
N ARG A 494 1.48 4.70 -16.55
CA ARG A 494 2.35 3.62 -16.05
C ARG A 494 3.16 2.95 -17.15
N ASP A 495 2.54 2.70 -18.30
CA ASP A 495 3.19 2.05 -19.44
C ASP A 495 4.23 2.97 -20.11
N ILE A 496 4.05 4.30 -19.98
CA ILE A 496 4.97 5.31 -20.51
C ILE A 496 6.24 5.41 -19.66
N TRP A 497 6.15 5.26 -18.33
CA TRP A 497 7.31 5.36 -17.44
C TRP A 497 8.25 4.15 -17.52
N GLY A 498 7.90 3.11 -18.29
CA GLY A 498 8.72 1.92 -18.42
C GLY A 498 8.78 1.06 -17.15
N CYS A 499 7.79 1.21 -16.24
CA CYS A 499 7.59 0.30 -15.12
C CYS A 499 7.23 -1.08 -15.66
N LYS A 500 8.26 -1.90 -15.90
CA LYS A 500 8.07 -3.33 -16.17
C LYS A 500 7.31 -3.92 -14.99
N ARG A 501 6.12 -4.45 -15.27
CA ARG A 501 5.28 -5.19 -14.35
C ARG A 501 6.14 -6.14 -13.50
N ALA A 502 6.27 -5.90 -12.21
CA ALA A 502 6.37 -7.05 -11.31
C ALA A 502 5.02 -7.75 -11.45
N PRO A 503 4.97 -9.04 -11.84
CA PRO A 503 3.70 -9.70 -12.09
C PRO A 503 2.85 -9.63 -10.82
N GLU A 504 1.77 -8.83 -10.87
CA GLU A 504 0.69 -8.88 -9.89
C GLU A 504 0.16 -10.31 -9.89
N ARG A 505 0.51 -11.09 -8.88
CA ARG A 505 -0.23 -12.31 -8.53
C ARG A 505 -1.51 -11.87 -7.84
N THR A 506 -2.54 -11.56 -8.62
CA THR A 506 -3.91 -11.39 -8.13
C THR A 506 -4.39 -12.74 -7.58
N THR A 507 -4.85 -12.80 -6.32
CA THR A 507 -5.41 -14.03 -5.72
C THR A 507 -6.81 -14.35 -6.22
N LYS A 508 -7.46 -13.43 -6.95
CA LYS A 508 -8.66 -13.73 -7.72
C LYS A 508 -8.23 -14.07 -9.15
N ARG A 509 -8.40 -15.34 -9.53
CA ARG A 509 -8.07 -15.86 -10.86
C ARG A 509 -8.97 -15.18 -11.90
N ARG A 510 -8.38 -14.43 -12.85
CA ARG A 510 -9.15 -13.76 -13.91
C ARG A 510 -9.83 -14.81 -14.79
N ALA A 511 -11.10 -14.59 -15.11
CA ALA A 511 -11.82 -15.36 -16.12
C ALA A 511 -11.40 -14.92 -17.52
N ILE A 512 -10.94 -15.86 -18.34
CA ILE A 512 -10.37 -15.58 -19.67
C ILE A 512 -11.05 -16.46 -20.72
N VAL A 513 -11.60 -15.84 -21.75
CA VAL A 513 -12.24 -16.53 -22.88
C VAL A 513 -11.47 -16.25 -24.17
N CYS A 514 -11.07 -17.33 -24.85
CA CYS A 514 -10.23 -17.28 -26.03
C CYS A 514 -10.93 -17.92 -27.24
N PRO A 515 -11.40 -17.15 -28.24
CA PRO A 515 -11.83 -17.72 -29.50
C PRO A 515 -10.65 -18.38 -30.23
N SER A 516 -10.79 -19.65 -30.63
CA SER A 516 -9.79 -20.33 -31.48
C SER A 516 -9.97 -19.92 -32.93
N LEU A 517 -8.93 -19.29 -33.49
CA LEU A 517 -8.90 -18.81 -34.87
C LEU A 517 -8.94 -19.95 -35.90
N LEU A 518 -8.75 -21.20 -35.48
CA LEU A 518 -8.91 -22.36 -36.34
C LEU A 518 -10.34 -22.48 -36.90
N ALA A 519 -11.34 -21.97 -36.16
CA ALA A 519 -12.75 -21.99 -36.57
C ALA A 519 -13.20 -20.71 -37.28
N ALA A 520 -12.33 -19.71 -37.44
CA ALA A 520 -12.64 -18.46 -38.12
C ALA A 520 -12.73 -18.65 -39.64
N ASP A 521 -13.39 -17.71 -40.32
CA ASP A 521 -13.27 -17.60 -41.79
C ASP A 521 -11.83 -17.20 -42.16
N GLN A 522 -11.08 -18.17 -42.69
CA GLN A 522 -9.68 -18.02 -43.05
C GLN A 522 -9.48 -17.00 -44.19
N GLY A 523 -10.49 -16.80 -45.05
CA GLY A 523 -10.44 -15.79 -46.11
C GLY A 523 -10.60 -14.36 -45.59
N ALA A 524 -11.11 -14.21 -44.36
CA ALA A 524 -11.46 -12.95 -43.73
C ALA A 524 -10.85 -12.79 -42.32
N LEU A 525 -9.71 -13.44 -42.07
CA LEU A 525 -9.17 -13.62 -40.71
C LEU A 525 -8.96 -12.30 -39.94
N ALA A 526 -8.54 -11.23 -40.61
CA ALA A 526 -8.35 -9.93 -39.96
C ALA A 526 -9.68 -9.29 -39.50
N SER A 527 -10.76 -9.42 -40.27
CA SER A 527 -12.08 -8.95 -39.85
C SER A 527 -12.66 -9.85 -38.75
N GLU A 528 -12.46 -11.17 -38.83
CA GLU A 528 -12.90 -12.11 -37.80
C GLU A 528 -12.23 -11.85 -36.45
N VAL A 529 -10.93 -11.56 -36.47
CA VAL A 529 -10.19 -11.16 -35.26
C VAL A 529 -10.76 -9.89 -34.65
N ASN A 530 -10.97 -8.84 -35.45
CA ASN A 530 -11.54 -7.59 -34.93
C ASN A 530 -12.97 -7.81 -34.40
N ARG A 531 -13.78 -8.61 -35.11
CA ARG A 531 -15.11 -9.03 -34.67
C ARG A 531 -15.05 -9.66 -33.28
N MET A 532 -14.21 -10.68 -33.09
CA MET A 532 -14.10 -11.35 -31.78
C MET A 532 -13.66 -10.42 -30.65
N LEU A 533 -12.75 -9.49 -30.92
CA LEU A 533 -12.33 -8.49 -29.93
C LEU A 533 -13.48 -7.53 -29.59
N ASP A 534 -14.24 -7.06 -30.58
CA ASP A 534 -15.40 -6.20 -30.38
C ASP A 534 -16.53 -6.94 -29.62
N GLU A 535 -16.64 -8.26 -29.81
CA GLU A 535 -17.61 -9.14 -29.13
C GLU A 535 -17.14 -9.57 -27.72
N GLY A 536 -16.01 -9.06 -27.23
CA GLY A 536 -15.58 -9.20 -25.83
C GLY A 536 -14.64 -10.36 -25.52
N ALA A 537 -13.94 -10.91 -26.52
CA ALA A 537 -12.86 -11.87 -26.30
C ALA A 537 -11.71 -11.27 -25.50
N ASP A 538 -11.13 -12.03 -24.55
CA ASP A 538 -9.95 -11.56 -23.82
C ASP A 538 -8.68 -11.75 -24.64
N TRP A 539 -8.50 -12.95 -25.18
CA TRP A 539 -7.33 -13.38 -25.94
C TRP A 539 -7.76 -14.01 -27.26
N LEU A 540 -6.82 -14.13 -28.20
CA LEU A 540 -7.02 -14.85 -29.45
C LEU A 540 -6.14 -16.08 -29.45
N HIS A 541 -6.76 -17.26 -29.53
CA HIS A 541 -6.03 -18.52 -29.55
C HIS A 541 -5.66 -18.89 -30.99
N VAL A 542 -4.37 -19.09 -31.22
CA VAL A 542 -3.78 -19.29 -32.55
C VAL A 542 -3.17 -20.68 -32.63
N ASP A 543 -3.88 -21.60 -33.27
CA ASP A 543 -3.42 -22.97 -33.49
C ASP A 543 -2.43 -23.05 -34.67
N ILE A 544 -1.15 -23.26 -34.36
CA ILE A 544 -0.06 -23.40 -35.33
C ILE A 544 0.31 -24.88 -35.45
N MET A 545 0.10 -25.44 -36.63
CA MET A 545 0.24 -26.86 -36.92
C MET A 545 1.14 -27.07 -38.14
N ASP A 546 2.04 -28.05 -38.10
CA ASP A 546 3.11 -28.23 -39.10
C ASP A 546 2.89 -29.38 -40.09
N GLY A 547 1.76 -30.09 -40.02
CA GLY A 547 1.49 -31.28 -40.84
C GLY A 547 2.32 -32.52 -40.46
N HIS A 548 3.14 -32.46 -39.42
CA HIS A 548 4.00 -33.56 -38.98
C HIS A 548 3.66 -34.05 -37.58
N PHE A 549 3.60 -33.16 -36.57
CA PHE A 549 3.17 -33.55 -35.21
C PHE A 549 1.68 -33.87 -35.18
N VAL A 550 0.90 -33.15 -35.98
CA VAL A 550 -0.51 -33.38 -36.29
C VAL A 550 -0.68 -33.36 -37.81
N PRO A 551 -1.69 -34.03 -38.38
CA PRO A 551 -1.87 -34.10 -39.85
C PRO A 551 -2.29 -32.76 -40.49
N ASN A 552 -2.68 -31.78 -39.68
CA ASN A 552 -3.13 -30.46 -40.13
C ASN A 552 -1.95 -29.52 -40.37
N LEU A 553 -2.05 -28.70 -41.43
CA LEU A 553 -1.17 -27.56 -41.68
C LEU A 553 -2.03 -26.28 -41.63
N THR A 554 -1.68 -25.36 -40.74
CA THR A 554 -2.46 -24.12 -40.52
C THR A 554 -1.65 -22.88 -40.89
N ILE A 555 -1.56 -21.91 -39.98
CA ILE A 555 -0.90 -20.62 -40.14
C ILE A 555 0.40 -20.60 -39.34
N GLY A 556 1.20 -19.54 -39.49
CA GLY A 556 2.48 -19.39 -38.80
C GLY A 556 2.84 -17.93 -38.53
N PRO A 557 4.10 -17.66 -38.13
CA PRO A 557 4.54 -16.33 -37.70
C PRO A 557 4.21 -15.18 -38.66
N PRO A 558 4.29 -15.31 -40.00
CA PRO A 558 3.91 -14.23 -40.90
C PRO A 558 2.44 -13.80 -40.76
N VAL A 559 1.53 -14.75 -40.55
CA VAL A 559 0.10 -14.44 -40.36
C VAL A 559 -0.12 -13.74 -39.02
N VAL A 560 0.55 -14.19 -37.94
CA VAL A 560 0.50 -13.53 -36.63
C VAL A 560 0.99 -12.08 -36.74
N ALA A 561 2.09 -11.84 -37.46
CA ALA A 561 2.63 -10.50 -37.68
C ALA A 561 1.67 -9.61 -38.49
N ASP A 562 0.98 -10.18 -39.48
CA ASP A 562 -0.02 -9.47 -40.28
C ASP A 562 -1.26 -9.13 -39.46
N LEU A 563 -1.73 -10.05 -38.62
CA LEU A 563 -2.85 -9.82 -37.71
C LEU A 563 -2.51 -8.76 -36.66
N SER A 564 -1.36 -8.89 -35.99
CA SER A 564 -0.86 -7.92 -35.00
C SER A 564 -0.81 -6.49 -35.56
N ARG A 565 -0.38 -6.32 -36.82
CA ARG A 565 -0.40 -4.99 -37.47
C ARG A 565 -1.79 -4.48 -37.82
N ARG A 566 -2.74 -5.38 -38.12
CA ARG A 566 -4.09 -5.01 -38.59
C ARG A 566 -5.09 -4.71 -37.47
N VAL A 567 -4.85 -5.20 -36.25
CA VAL A 567 -5.70 -4.91 -35.08
C VAL A 567 -5.44 -3.52 -34.44
N GLY A 568 -4.45 -2.77 -34.96
CA GLY A 568 -4.19 -1.39 -34.54
C GLY A 568 -3.55 -1.28 -33.15
N PRO A 569 -3.73 -0.16 -32.42
CA PRO A 569 -3.11 0.09 -31.11
C PRO A 569 -3.78 -0.69 -29.95
N ARG A 570 -4.68 -1.63 -30.25
CA ARG A 570 -5.31 -2.49 -29.24
C ARG A 570 -4.24 -3.42 -28.68
N ASP A 571 -4.10 -3.45 -27.36
CA ASP A 571 -3.21 -4.41 -26.67
C ASP A 571 -3.83 -5.81 -26.73
N VAL A 572 -3.61 -6.51 -27.85
CA VAL A 572 -4.19 -7.82 -28.15
C VAL A 572 -3.27 -8.93 -27.66
N PHE A 573 -3.83 -9.86 -26.89
CA PHE A 573 -3.10 -11.03 -26.42
C PHE A 573 -3.22 -12.19 -27.41
N PHE A 574 -2.12 -12.52 -28.10
CA PHE A 574 -2.03 -13.67 -28.99
C PHE A 574 -1.48 -14.89 -28.24
N ASP A 575 -2.34 -15.88 -28.02
CA ASP A 575 -1.99 -17.15 -27.40
C ASP A 575 -1.66 -18.19 -28.48
N CYS A 576 -0.37 -18.37 -28.78
CA CYS A 576 0.09 -19.24 -29.87
C CYS A 576 0.33 -20.67 -29.38
N HIS A 577 -0.56 -21.57 -29.77
CA HIS A 577 -0.48 -22.99 -29.46
C HIS A 577 0.24 -23.76 -30.57
N LEU A 578 1.38 -24.36 -30.22
CA LEU A 578 2.30 -24.99 -31.17
C LEU A 578 2.15 -26.51 -31.18
N SER A 579 1.28 -27.01 -32.05
CA SER A 579 1.20 -28.43 -32.41
C SER A 579 2.21 -28.76 -33.51
N VAL A 580 3.51 -28.67 -33.19
CA VAL A 580 4.62 -28.84 -34.14
C VAL A 580 5.75 -29.70 -33.58
N ASN A 581 6.55 -30.33 -34.43
CA ASN A 581 7.65 -31.23 -34.02
C ASN A 581 8.90 -30.52 -33.45
N ASN A 582 9.09 -29.23 -33.76
CA ASN A 582 10.23 -28.46 -33.28
C ASN A 582 9.81 -27.03 -32.89
N PRO A 583 9.16 -26.84 -31.73
CA PRO A 583 8.64 -25.53 -31.35
C PRO A 583 9.74 -24.47 -31.17
N ALA A 584 10.94 -24.87 -30.71
CA ALA A 584 12.06 -23.97 -30.44
C ALA A 584 12.47 -23.11 -31.64
N THR A 585 12.32 -23.62 -32.87
CA THR A 585 12.69 -22.87 -34.08
C THR A 585 11.70 -21.76 -34.43
N LEU A 586 10.45 -21.86 -33.96
CA LEU A 586 9.40 -20.88 -34.24
C LEU A 586 9.35 -19.77 -33.19
N VAL A 587 9.81 -20.03 -31.95
CA VAL A 587 9.73 -19.08 -30.83
C VAL A 587 10.30 -17.69 -31.17
N PRO A 588 11.51 -17.53 -31.73
CA PRO A 588 12.04 -16.20 -32.04
C PRO A 588 11.22 -15.46 -33.11
N ALA A 589 10.70 -16.19 -34.10
CA ALA A 589 9.87 -15.61 -35.14
C ALA A 589 8.50 -15.18 -34.61
N LEU A 590 7.92 -15.94 -33.69
CA LEU A 590 6.66 -15.61 -33.02
C LEU A 590 6.79 -14.40 -32.10
N ALA A 591 7.87 -14.31 -31.32
CA ALA A 591 8.16 -13.13 -30.52
C ALA A 591 8.20 -11.87 -31.38
N LYS A 592 8.93 -11.92 -32.51
CA LYS A 592 8.99 -10.82 -33.47
C LYS A 592 7.64 -10.54 -34.14
N ALA A 593 6.80 -11.55 -34.31
CA ALA A 593 5.47 -11.43 -34.90
C ALA A 593 4.42 -10.82 -33.94
N GLY A 594 4.76 -10.63 -32.66
CA GLY A 594 3.85 -10.08 -31.66
C GLY A 594 3.05 -11.12 -30.89
N ALA A 595 3.51 -12.38 -30.83
CA ALA A 595 2.92 -13.38 -29.94
C ALA A 595 3.08 -12.95 -28.47
N SER A 596 2.03 -13.17 -27.66
CA SER A 596 2.01 -12.81 -26.24
C SER A 596 2.29 -14.02 -25.34
N SER A 597 1.87 -15.21 -25.79
CA SER A 597 2.09 -16.49 -25.14
C SER A 597 2.49 -17.54 -26.17
N VAL A 598 3.36 -18.47 -25.74
CA VAL A 598 3.69 -19.67 -26.51
C VAL A 598 3.37 -20.90 -25.67
N THR A 599 2.48 -21.74 -26.20
CA THR A 599 2.11 -23.03 -25.62
C THR A 599 2.73 -24.16 -26.44
N PHE A 600 3.67 -24.92 -25.87
CA PHE A 600 4.28 -26.08 -26.55
C PHE A 600 3.83 -27.41 -25.93
N HIS A 601 3.87 -28.49 -26.71
CA HIS A 601 3.50 -29.81 -26.22
C HIS A 601 4.62 -30.50 -25.43
N ILE A 602 4.30 -30.98 -24.23
CA ILE A 602 5.21 -31.79 -23.42
C ILE A 602 5.58 -33.12 -24.11
N GLU A 603 4.71 -33.61 -25.00
CA GLU A 603 4.97 -34.82 -25.78
C GLU A 603 6.06 -34.64 -26.84
N VAL A 604 6.38 -33.39 -27.20
CA VAL A 604 7.40 -33.06 -28.21
C VAL A 604 8.72 -32.68 -27.55
N VAL A 605 8.65 -31.89 -26.48
CA VAL A 605 9.82 -31.41 -25.73
C VAL A 605 9.56 -31.62 -24.25
N ASN A 606 10.42 -32.39 -23.58
CA ASN A 606 10.31 -32.72 -22.16
C ASN A 606 11.68 -32.66 -21.45
N GLY A 607 11.67 -32.83 -20.13
CA GLY A 607 12.86 -32.76 -19.28
C GLY A 607 13.61 -31.44 -19.41
N GLU A 608 14.95 -31.47 -19.38
CA GLU A 608 15.76 -30.24 -19.43
C GLU A 608 15.55 -29.44 -20.72
N ARG A 609 15.26 -30.11 -21.85
CA ARG A 609 14.96 -29.42 -23.11
C ARG A 609 13.70 -28.57 -23.00
N ALA A 610 12.70 -29.01 -22.24
CA ALA A 610 11.50 -28.22 -21.97
C ALA A 610 11.83 -27.05 -21.06
N ALA A 611 12.64 -27.25 -20.01
CA ALA A 611 13.07 -26.17 -19.13
C ALA A 611 13.87 -25.08 -19.88
N GLU A 612 14.79 -25.48 -20.77
CA GLU A 612 15.54 -24.55 -21.63
C GLU A 612 14.62 -23.79 -22.59
N LEU A 613 13.65 -24.46 -23.19
CA LEU A 613 12.66 -23.82 -24.05
C LEU A 613 11.82 -22.80 -23.27
N CYS A 614 11.39 -23.13 -22.04
CA CYS A 614 10.67 -22.21 -21.16
C CYS A 614 11.50 -20.94 -20.89
N ARG A 615 12.78 -21.09 -20.53
CA ARG A 615 13.70 -19.96 -20.30
C ARG A 615 13.88 -19.11 -21.55
N THR A 616 13.91 -19.75 -22.73
CA THR A 616 14.04 -19.06 -24.03
C THR A 616 12.78 -18.25 -24.38
N ILE A 617 11.59 -18.83 -24.22
CA ILE A 617 10.31 -18.12 -24.43
C ILE A 617 10.24 -16.89 -23.50
N ARG A 618 10.60 -17.08 -22.23
CA ARG A 618 10.59 -16.01 -21.22
C ARG A 618 11.60 -14.91 -21.49
N SER A 619 12.82 -15.24 -21.92
CA SER A 619 13.85 -14.24 -22.24
C SER A 619 13.46 -13.34 -23.42
N LEU A 620 12.56 -13.83 -24.29
CA LEU A 620 11.98 -13.08 -25.40
C LEU A 620 10.72 -12.29 -25.00
N GLY A 621 10.36 -12.24 -23.72
CA GLY A 621 9.27 -11.42 -23.19
C GLY A 621 7.87 -12.00 -23.36
N MET A 622 7.75 -13.27 -23.73
CA MET A 622 6.47 -13.96 -23.89
C MET A 622 6.13 -14.79 -22.66
N ARG A 623 4.83 -15.00 -22.44
CA ARG A 623 4.31 -15.94 -21.44
C ARG A 623 4.62 -17.39 -21.86
N VAL A 624 4.99 -18.22 -20.88
CA VAL A 624 5.32 -19.62 -21.11
C VAL A 624 4.14 -20.52 -20.74
N ALA A 625 3.73 -21.38 -21.66
CA ALA A 625 2.71 -22.36 -21.42
C ALA A 625 3.10 -23.76 -21.95
N VAL A 626 2.55 -24.79 -21.32
CA VAL A 626 2.77 -26.19 -21.72
C VAL A 626 1.45 -26.91 -21.92
N ALA A 627 1.31 -27.60 -23.04
CA ALA A 627 0.15 -28.40 -23.39
C ALA A 627 0.39 -29.89 -23.09
N CYS A 628 -0.69 -30.56 -22.71
CA CYS A 628 -0.74 -32.02 -22.58
C CYS A 628 -1.98 -32.58 -23.29
N LYS A 629 -1.78 -33.66 -24.04
CA LYS A 629 -2.86 -34.43 -24.68
C LYS A 629 -3.78 -35.07 -23.63
N PRO A 630 -5.00 -35.50 -24.00
CA PRO A 630 -5.96 -36.07 -23.06
C PRO A 630 -5.38 -37.19 -22.18
N SER A 631 -4.67 -38.16 -22.79
CA SER A 631 -4.10 -39.33 -22.12
C SER A 631 -2.75 -39.08 -21.42
N THR A 632 -2.10 -37.94 -21.65
CA THR A 632 -0.79 -37.64 -21.05
C THR A 632 -0.95 -37.21 -19.59
N SER A 633 -0.34 -37.94 -18.66
CA SER A 633 -0.29 -37.57 -17.25
C SER A 633 0.63 -36.37 -17.02
N CYS A 634 0.17 -35.33 -16.31
CA CYS A 634 1.00 -34.17 -15.97
C CYS A 634 2.18 -34.53 -15.04
N GLU A 635 2.00 -35.53 -14.19
CA GLU A 635 3.06 -35.97 -13.28
C GLU A 635 4.17 -36.69 -14.04
N SER A 636 3.85 -37.77 -14.75
CA SER A 636 4.89 -38.59 -15.40
C SER A 636 5.48 -37.96 -16.66
N SER A 637 4.87 -36.89 -17.19
CA SER A 637 5.41 -36.15 -18.35
C SER A 637 6.37 -35.02 -17.97
N GLY A 638 6.48 -34.67 -16.68
CA GLY A 638 7.30 -33.57 -16.21
C GLY A 638 6.63 -32.19 -16.26
N VAL A 639 5.31 -32.12 -16.51
CA VAL A 639 4.57 -30.84 -16.42
C VAL A 639 4.61 -30.31 -14.98
N TYR A 640 4.47 -31.18 -13.98
CA TYR A 640 4.56 -30.77 -12.58
C TYR A 640 5.94 -30.22 -12.22
N ASP A 641 7.02 -30.84 -12.70
CA ASP A 641 8.39 -30.37 -12.47
C ASP A 641 8.60 -28.94 -13.02
N LEU A 642 8.05 -28.66 -14.22
CA LEU A 642 8.13 -27.33 -14.82
C LEU A 642 7.31 -26.29 -14.04
N CYS A 643 6.17 -26.69 -13.48
CA CYS A 643 5.33 -25.83 -12.64
C CYS A 643 6.00 -25.54 -11.29
N GLU A 644 6.56 -26.55 -10.63
CA GLU A 644 7.28 -26.44 -9.35
C GLU A 644 8.54 -25.57 -9.48
N ALA A 645 9.23 -25.67 -10.62
CA ALA A 645 10.37 -24.81 -10.94
C ALA A 645 9.97 -23.36 -11.29
N GLY A 646 8.68 -23.01 -11.34
CA GLY A 646 8.19 -21.67 -11.68
C GLY A 646 8.48 -21.25 -13.14
N LEU A 647 8.71 -22.21 -14.03
CA LEU A 647 9.08 -21.98 -15.43
C LEU A 647 7.87 -21.81 -16.35
N VAL A 648 6.69 -22.26 -15.91
CA VAL A 648 5.44 -22.25 -16.67
C VAL A 648 4.43 -21.35 -15.99
N ASP A 649 3.76 -20.52 -16.80
CA ASP A 649 2.75 -19.58 -16.34
C ASP A 649 1.31 -20.12 -16.55
N MET A 650 1.13 -21.07 -17.47
CA MET A 650 -0.17 -21.66 -17.81
C MET A 650 -0.03 -23.12 -18.28
N VAL A 651 -0.95 -23.99 -17.88
CA VAL A 651 -1.04 -25.37 -18.39
C VAL A 651 -2.28 -25.53 -19.25
N LEU A 652 -2.08 -25.93 -20.52
CA LEU A 652 -3.16 -26.28 -21.43
C LEU A 652 -3.49 -27.77 -21.33
N CYS A 653 -4.71 -28.07 -20.90
CA CYS A 653 -5.28 -29.41 -20.89
C CYS A 653 -6.18 -29.60 -22.11
N LEU A 654 -5.72 -30.40 -23.06
CA LEU A 654 -6.54 -30.75 -24.22
C LEU A 654 -7.59 -31.80 -23.83
N SER A 655 -8.86 -31.54 -24.14
CA SER A 655 -9.97 -32.50 -23.99
C SER A 655 -10.23 -33.34 -25.24
N VAL A 656 -9.46 -33.14 -26.31
CA VAL A 656 -9.48 -33.93 -27.56
C VAL A 656 -8.06 -34.18 -28.06
N GLU A 657 -7.86 -35.07 -29.03
CA GLU A 657 -6.51 -35.21 -29.62
C GLU A 657 -6.18 -33.96 -30.45
N PRO A 658 -4.95 -33.40 -30.36
CA PRO A 658 -4.58 -32.22 -31.13
C PRO A 658 -4.65 -32.51 -32.63
N GLY A 659 -5.03 -31.50 -33.42
CA GLY A 659 -5.26 -31.61 -34.86
C GLY A 659 -6.66 -31.12 -35.23
N PHE A 660 -7.47 -31.96 -35.88
CA PHE A 660 -8.77 -31.54 -36.42
C PHE A 660 -9.74 -31.04 -35.35
N GLY A 661 -10.35 -29.87 -35.61
CA GLY A 661 -11.45 -29.33 -34.82
C GLY A 661 -12.75 -30.15 -34.96
N GLY A 662 -13.72 -29.90 -34.07
CA GLY A 662 -15.05 -30.53 -34.10
C GLY A 662 -15.14 -31.90 -33.39
N GLN A 663 -14.06 -32.33 -32.74
CA GLN A 663 -14.07 -33.52 -31.89
C GLN A 663 -14.90 -33.30 -30.62
N LYS A 664 -15.46 -34.38 -30.07
CA LYS A 664 -16.27 -34.33 -28.84
C LYS A 664 -15.39 -34.22 -27.60
N PHE A 665 -15.78 -33.33 -26.69
CA PHE A 665 -15.15 -33.16 -25.37
C PHE A 665 -15.04 -34.50 -24.62
N LYS A 666 -13.85 -34.84 -24.11
CA LYS A 666 -13.60 -36.03 -23.27
C LYS A 666 -13.63 -35.65 -21.78
N PRO A 667 -14.68 -36.00 -21.01
CA PRO A 667 -14.81 -35.59 -19.61
C PRO A 667 -13.73 -36.13 -18.68
N SER A 668 -13.05 -37.23 -19.04
CA SER A 668 -11.97 -37.82 -18.25
C SER A 668 -10.79 -36.87 -18.01
N VAL A 669 -10.64 -35.81 -18.82
CA VAL A 669 -9.58 -34.80 -18.64
C VAL A 669 -9.85 -33.90 -17.43
N LEU A 670 -11.09 -33.77 -16.96
CA LEU A 670 -11.42 -32.92 -15.80
C LEU A 670 -10.72 -33.38 -14.52
N ASP A 671 -10.40 -34.67 -14.36
CA ASP A 671 -9.63 -35.15 -13.21
C ASP A 671 -8.20 -34.61 -13.19
N LYS A 672 -7.60 -34.45 -14.38
CA LYS A 672 -6.28 -33.80 -14.55
C LYS A 672 -6.35 -32.32 -14.16
N VAL A 673 -7.41 -31.62 -14.56
CA VAL A 673 -7.63 -30.21 -14.22
C VAL A 673 -7.77 -30.03 -12.71
N ARG A 674 -8.56 -30.89 -12.04
CA ARG A 674 -8.71 -30.89 -10.58
C ARG A 674 -7.38 -31.14 -9.88
N SER A 675 -6.61 -32.12 -10.36
CA SER A 675 -5.28 -32.43 -9.80
C SER A 675 -4.32 -31.26 -9.95
N LEU A 676 -4.26 -30.65 -11.14
CA LEU A 676 -3.46 -29.44 -11.41
C LEU A 676 -3.87 -28.29 -10.50
N ARG A 677 -5.17 -28.00 -10.40
CA ARG A 677 -5.68 -26.89 -9.58
C ARG A 677 -5.39 -27.10 -8.10
N SER A 678 -5.55 -28.33 -7.61
CA SER A 678 -5.27 -28.68 -6.22
C SER A 678 -3.78 -28.54 -5.88
N ARG A 679 -2.88 -28.85 -6.82
CA ARG A 679 -1.42 -28.82 -6.59
C ARG A 679 -0.82 -27.44 -6.86
N PHE A 680 -1.37 -26.70 -7.80
CA PHE A 680 -0.91 -25.38 -8.22
C PHE A 680 -2.08 -24.38 -8.20
N PRO A 681 -2.45 -23.85 -7.01
CA PRO A 681 -3.63 -23.00 -6.86
C PRO A 681 -3.63 -21.74 -7.73
N ASP A 682 -2.45 -21.21 -8.05
CA ASP A 682 -2.27 -19.91 -8.71
C ASP A 682 -1.97 -20.00 -10.21
N ILE A 683 -1.71 -21.19 -10.77
CA ILE A 683 -1.39 -21.31 -12.20
C ILE A 683 -2.64 -21.13 -13.06
N ASP A 684 -2.52 -20.52 -14.24
CA ASP A 684 -3.65 -20.54 -15.17
C ASP A 684 -3.81 -21.95 -15.74
N ILE A 685 -5.05 -22.45 -15.75
CA ILE A 685 -5.37 -23.74 -16.35
C ILE A 685 -6.31 -23.48 -17.52
N GLN A 686 -5.83 -23.82 -18.72
CA GLN A 686 -6.52 -23.64 -19.97
C GLN A 686 -7.17 -24.94 -20.42
N MET A 687 -8.41 -24.86 -20.93
CA MET A 687 -9.11 -25.97 -21.57
C MET A 687 -9.34 -25.67 -23.04
N ASP A 688 -8.97 -26.62 -23.91
CA ASP A 688 -9.24 -26.59 -25.34
C ASP A 688 -9.72 -27.96 -25.85
N GLY A 689 -10.66 -27.95 -26.80
CA GLY A 689 -11.22 -29.15 -27.44
C GLY A 689 -12.67 -29.45 -27.07
N GLY A 690 -13.63 -28.89 -27.82
CA GLY A 690 -15.06 -29.15 -27.60
C GLY A 690 -15.68 -28.34 -26.45
N VAL A 691 -15.05 -27.24 -26.05
CA VAL A 691 -15.59 -26.28 -25.07
C VAL A 691 -16.76 -25.50 -25.69
N ASN A 692 -17.87 -25.43 -24.96
CA ASN A 692 -19.10 -24.71 -25.29
C ASN A 692 -19.80 -24.30 -23.97
N PRO A 693 -20.89 -23.53 -23.98
CA PRO A 693 -21.54 -23.08 -22.74
C PRO A 693 -21.89 -24.19 -21.74
N THR A 694 -22.23 -25.40 -22.21
CA THR A 694 -22.50 -26.55 -21.34
C THR A 694 -21.23 -27.11 -20.72
N THR A 695 -20.20 -27.40 -21.52
CA THR A 695 -18.95 -28.00 -21.03
C THR A 695 -18.06 -27.00 -20.27
N ALA A 696 -18.25 -25.70 -20.49
CA ALA A 696 -17.56 -24.63 -19.78
C ALA A 696 -17.82 -24.65 -18.27
N VAL A 697 -19.05 -24.96 -17.86
CA VAL A 697 -19.42 -25.10 -16.44
C VAL A 697 -18.63 -26.23 -15.79
N GLU A 698 -18.50 -27.38 -16.47
CA GLU A 698 -17.73 -28.52 -15.97
C GLU A 698 -16.22 -28.22 -15.91
N CYS A 699 -15.69 -27.53 -16.92
CA CYS A 699 -14.29 -27.09 -16.96
C CYS A 699 -13.97 -26.12 -15.81
N ALA A 700 -14.82 -25.12 -15.63
CA ALA A 700 -14.67 -24.11 -14.58
C ALA A 700 -14.74 -24.76 -13.19
N ALA A 701 -15.74 -25.61 -12.94
CA ALA A 701 -15.89 -26.35 -11.69
C ALA A 701 -14.70 -27.29 -11.40
N ALA A 702 -14.04 -27.81 -12.45
CA ALA A 702 -12.85 -28.62 -12.29
C ALA A 702 -11.59 -27.80 -11.94
N GLY A 703 -11.62 -26.47 -12.11
CA GLY A 703 -10.49 -25.59 -11.78
C GLY A 703 -9.95 -24.77 -12.95
N ALA A 704 -10.49 -24.90 -14.17
CA ALA A 704 -10.05 -24.10 -15.31
C ALA A 704 -10.51 -22.65 -15.16
N ASN A 705 -9.66 -21.72 -15.60
CA ASN A 705 -9.97 -20.28 -15.61
C ASN A 705 -9.65 -19.61 -16.96
N VAL A 706 -9.14 -20.38 -17.91
CA VAL A 706 -8.96 -19.98 -19.31
C VAL A 706 -9.69 -20.97 -20.20
N LEU A 707 -10.64 -20.51 -21.02
CA LEU A 707 -11.46 -21.38 -21.88
C LEU A 707 -11.26 -21.03 -23.36
N VAL A 708 -10.79 -22.01 -24.14
CA VAL A 708 -10.63 -21.89 -25.60
C VAL A 708 -11.85 -22.48 -26.28
N ALA A 709 -12.55 -21.70 -27.10
CA ALA A 709 -13.72 -22.16 -27.85
C ALA A 709 -13.67 -21.70 -29.31
N GLY A 710 -13.76 -22.66 -30.24
CA GLY A 710 -13.78 -22.39 -31.69
C GLY A 710 -15.20 -22.20 -32.22
N SER A 711 -15.76 -23.25 -32.83
CA SER A 711 -17.07 -23.21 -33.51
C SER A 711 -18.23 -22.78 -32.61
N ALA A 712 -18.14 -23.05 -31.30
CA ALA A 712 -19.16 -22.60 -30.34
C ALA A 712 -19.32 -21.07 -30.33
N ILE A 713 -18.24 -20.31 -30.59
CA ILE A 713 -18.26 -18.84 -30.68
C ILE A 713 -18.47 -18.41 -32.14
N PHE A 714 -17.63 -18.90 -33.07
CA PHE A 714 -17.62 -18.41 -34.45
C PHE A 714 -18.89 -18.75 -35.24
N SER A 715 -19.56 -19.85 -34.91
CA SER A 715 -20.81 -20.26 -35.56
C SER A 715 -22.07 -19.83 -34.79
N ALA A 716 -21.92 -19.12 -33.67
CA ALA A 716 -23.05 -18.61 -32.92
C ALA A 716 -23.73 -17.45 -33.65
N PRO A 717 -25.07 -17.35 -33.62
CA PRO A 717 -25.77 -16.15 -34.07
C PRO A 717 -25.39 -14.90 -33.26
N ASP A 718 -25.01 -15.09 -32.00
CA ASP A 718 -24.60 -14.05 -31.06
C ASP A 718 -23.30 -14.47 -30.33
N PRO A 719 -22.13 -14.16 -30.90
CA PRO A 719 -20.84 -14.49 -30.31
C PRO A 719 -20.59 -13.83 -28.94
N ALA A 720 -20.94 -12.55 -28.76
CA ALA A 720 -20.82 -11.86 -27.47
C ALA A 720 -21.59 -12.57 -26.35
N HIS A 721 -22.82 -13.02 -26.63
CA HIS A 721 -23.59 -13.77 -25.65
C HIS A 721 -22.89 -15.08 -25.25
N VAL A 722 -22.37 -15.83 -26.22
CA VAL A 722 -21.62 -17.07 -25.93
C VAL A 722 -20.36 -16.78 -25.12
N ILE A 723 -19.57 -15.76 -25.49
CA ILE A 723 -18.39 -15.33 -24.74
C ILE A 723 -18.76 -14.97 -23.30
N SER A 724 -19.86 -14.23 -23.10
CA SER A 724 -20.38 -13.90 -21.77
C SER A 724 -20.75 -15.15 -20.98
N LEU A 725 -21.40 -16.15 -21.58
CA LEU A 725 -21.76 -17.39 -20.89
C LEU A 725 -20.52 -18.18 -20.45
N LEU A 726 -19.50 -18.27 -21.30
CA LEU A 726 -18.22 -18.92 -20.97
C LEU A 726 -17.52 -18.19 -19.81
N ARG A 727 -17.51 -16.85 -19.85
CA ARG A 727 -16.93 -16.01 -18.79
C ARG A 727 -17.67 -16.22 -17.47
N SER A 728 -19.00 -16.13 -17.48
CA SER A 728 -19.83 -16.33 -16.29
C SER A 728 -19.69 -17.74 -15.71
N ALA A 729 -19.47 -18.76 -16.53
CA ALA A 729 -19.19 -20.11 -16.03
C ALA A 729 -17.93 -20.15 -15.15
N ILE A 730 -16.88 -19.41 -15.54
CA ILE A 730 -15.64 -19.29 -14.75
C ILE A 730 -15.86 -18.45 -13.50
N GLU A 731 -16.48 -17.27 -13.64
CA GLU A 731 -16.70 -16.32 -12.53
C GLU A 731 -17.61 -16.89 -11.44
N ASN A 732 -18.58 -17.75 -11.80
CA ASN A 732 -19.46 -18.40 -10.83
C ASN A 732 -18.80 -19.57 -10.10
N ALA A 733 -17.69 -20.10 -10.62
CA ALA A 733 -17.00 -21.26 -10.04
C ALA A 733 -15.89 -20.88 -9.05
N HIS A 734 -15.37 -19.64 -9.08
CA HIS A 734 -14.15 -19.23 -8.37
C HIS A 734 -14.30 -17.96 -7.51
#